data_AF-F0XR92-F1
#
_entry.id   AF-F0XR92-F1
#
_cell.length_a   1.000
_cell.length_b   1.000
_cell.length_c   1.000
_cell.angle_alpha   90.00
_cell.angle_beta   90.00
_cell.angle_gamma   90.00
#
_symmetry.space_group_name_H-M   'P 1'
#
loop_
_entity.id
_entity.type
_entity.pdbx_description
1 polymer ?
#
loop_
_entity_poly.entity_id
_entity_poly.type
_entity_poly.pdbx_seq_one_letter_code
_entity_poly.pdbx_strand_id
1 'polypeptide(L)'
;MPSPSPQPRRAGVDGFWTPRHGASGGSFSAYRSSTRSYLGRLPLFTRAIVALIVVVYLAGLQTVWDVRSWGALIPDKTGITTLYRTNTFPFVHLGFFHMLFNVVALTPLLERFEGEHGTLTSVALFFGPLSTLPAVLYVIIERVLHLNTTIMGSSIWVFLLLGVEAVRMCRTHPSFAVGTVHVPTWTTPLALVFVTSALVPHASLLGHLCGLAVGYLCGLGYLKFLAPPESVLRWIEGRLNLLGRLPRYVSVDQKTYGRFGVLPTTSSGPSGAGPAIGLVGSTQRLAVLAQVRGDGRMLKVPPYLALLCVVVGVVSLLVLPLDGQSRRTYISENALLPGQVHTYFGGSDQHVLRAYQAEVEGLVQANGTNAEVNSRLEGLLGGMGLRTGRQGYRYGGNGMPGTSATGENLYAILEAPRGDATEALVLVAAWRSAEGEANVQGVALALALARYFRRWSLWSKDLIFLFPPDSLAGPQAWVDAYHDAHDGRQVSALPRKSGALQGAVALDYTRAGMNGGQDLPAGPDGRPASRYSDTRFSAVHVVYDGVNGQLPNLDLINTVVAIAGGQMGTAVSLQHVWHHADSPADRLRTMLRGMLRQGVGAATGPHSAFMAYHVDAVTLQPYVATVRTPAGDILVDGWLQDAMAMGRILEATFRSLNNLLEHLHQSFFFYLLLGRERFVSIGTYLPSAMLVAANFTIMAIGLWLKSGREAGEEKLQKGDDRDLKHNDHQLETPPAERDLYLPLGFVAVCQSLGIVPLYVFNHLPTWLLTPGFVAFAIANALLPHVVARVLNASYRPSTQQFRLIKSFSLLLLGMFLSSLATLNFSLAFLVGLLASPLSLMAPAPRRTVVRWAATLLLNLVAPPAVFALACAASHLPLVDALRTAAFGWHVWGMYTAVVVWCVWWPAWLVGSVLVLGQPRE
;
A
#
# COMPACT_ATOMS: atom_id res chain seq x y z
N MET A 1 -0.19 -15.76 -75.24
CA MET A 1 1.09 -15.56 -74.52
C MET A 1 0.82 -15.41 -73.03
N PRO A 2 1.02 -16.47 -72.24
CA PRO A 2 1.12 -16.39 -70.79
C PRO A 2 2.56 -16.72 -70.34
N SER A 3 3.13 -15.94 -69.42
CA SER A 3 4.41 -16.24 -68.78
C SER A 3 4.18 -17.03 -67.48
N PRO A 4 4.77 -18.23 -67.33
CA PRO A 4 4.75 -18.99 -66.08
C PRO A 4 6.03 -18.75 -65.24
N SER A 5 5.82 -18.75 -63.91
CA SER A 5 6.69 -19.07 -62.74
C SER A 5 8.23 -18.99 -62.80
N PRO A 6 8.90 -18.78 -61.63
CA PRO A 6 9.35 -19.98 -60.92
C PRO A 6 9.22 -19.96 -59.39
N GLN A 7 9.32 -21.19 -58.90
CA GLN A 7 9.17 -21.73 -57.56
C GLN A 7 10.16 -21.25 -56.47
N PRO A 8 9.86 -21.57 -55.19
CA PRO A 8 10.64 -21.23 -54.01
C PRO A 8 11.75 -22.26 -53.73
N ARG A 9 12.87 -21.83 -53.11
CA ARG A 9 13.86 -22.74 -52.50
C ARG A 9 13.77 -22.70 -50.97
N ARG A 10 13.57 -23.90 -50.42
CA ARG A 10 13.63 -24.28 -48.99
C ARG A 10 15.08 -24.55 -48.53
N ALA A 11 15.19 -24.59 -47.20
CA ALA A 11 16.16 -25.26 -46.31
C ALA A 11 16.99 -24.23 -45.51
N GLY A 12 16.99 -24.18 -44.17
CA GLY A 12 16.45 -25.06 -43.14
C GLY A 12 17.50 -25.11 -42.01
N VAL A 13 17.15 -24.71 -40.79
CA VAL A 13 17.76 -25.20 -39.53
C VAL A 13 16.71 -25.12 -38.42
N ASP A 14 16.62 -26.20 -37.68
CA ASP A 14 15.62 -26.56 -36.70
C ASP A 14 15.61 -25.74 -35.41
N GLY A 15 14.40 -25.60 -34.85
CA GLY A 15 14.06 -25.90 -33.45
C GLY A 15 14.60 -24.98 -32.34
N PHE A 16 13.72 -24.13 -31.79
CA PHE A 16 13.29 -24.16 -30.37
C PHE A 16 12.40 -22.94 -30.03
N TRP A 17 11.12 -22.94 -30.39
CA TRP A 17 10.16 -21.99 -29.79
C TRP A 17 8.75 -22.58 -29.74
N THR A 18 8.32 -22.91 -28.51
CA THR A 18 6.99 -22.77 -27.87
C THR A 18 6.77 -23.93 -26.88
N PRO A 19 5.95 -23.80 -25.81
CA PRO A 19 5.16 -22.64 -25.38
C PRO A 19 5.46 -22.20 -23.92
N ARG A 20 5.24 -20.91 -23.64
CA ARG A 20 5.09 -20.40 -22.27
C ARG A 20 3.78 -20.93 -21.70
N HIS A 21 3.88 -21.87 -20.76
CA HIS A 21 2.78 -22.15 -19.84
C HIS A 21 2.66 -20.96 -18.87
N GLY A 22 1.65 -20.13 -19.10
CA GLY A 22 1.01 -19.37 -18.04
C GLY A 22 0.15 -20.33 -17.22
N ALA A 23 0.35 -20.33 -15.90
CA ALA A 23 -0.57 -20.95 -14.96
C ALA A 23 -0.56 -20.19 -13.64
N SER A 24 -1.74 -19.65 -13.35
CA SER A 24 -2.31 -19.21 -12.07
C SER A 24 -1.99 -20.11 -10.86
N GLY A 25 -1.78 -19.50 -9.69
CA GLY A 25 -1.72 -20.19 -8.39
C GLY A 25 -1.21 -19.28 -7.26
N GLY A 26 -2.11 -18.82 -6.38
CA GLY A 26 -1.85 -17.81 -5.36
C GLY A 26 -0.95 -18.22 -4.18
N SER A 27 -0.36 -17.16 -3.60
CA SER A 27 0.01 -16.92 -2.19
C SER A 27 1.13 -17.66 -1.45
N PHE A 28 1.90 -18.59 -2.03
CA PHE A 28 3.18 -19.00 -1.40
C PHE A 28 4.32 -19.29 -2.41
N SER A 29 3.95 -19.68 -3.63
CA SER A 29 4.90 -19.85 -4.75
C SER A 29 5.50 -18.52 -5.24
N ALA A 30 4.72 -17.44 -5.20
CA ALA A 30 5.12 -16.11 -5.67
C ALA A 30 6.29 -15.49 -4.89
N TYR A 31 6.40 -15.75 -3.58
CA TYR A 31 7.55 -15.32 -2.79
C TYR A 31 8.82 -16.12 -3.16
N ARG A 32 8.67 -17.43 -3.40
CA ARG A 32 9.78 -18.29 -3.85
C ARG A 32 10.25 -17.93 -5.26
N SER A 33 9.33 -17.59 -6.17
CA SER A 33 9.65 -17.16 -7.53
C SER A 33 10.18 -15.73 -7.57
N SER A 34 9.68 -14.81 -6.75
CA SER A 34 10.19 -13.42 -6.63
C SER A 34 11.61 -13.37 -6.09
N THR A 35 11.92 -14.05 -4.98
CA THR A 35 13.29 -14.10 -4.44
C THR A 35 14.24 -14.83 -5.38
N ARG A 36 13.80 -15.93 -6.03
CA ARG A 36 14.61 -16.62 -7.05
C ARG A 36 14.81 -15.75 -8.30
N SER A 37 13.82 -14.94 -8.67
CA SER A 37 13.92 -13.99 -9.79
C SER A 37 14.81 -12.79 -9.45
N TYR A 38 14.76 -12.29 -8.22
CA TYR A 38 15.59 -11.20 -7.71
C TYR A 38 17.06 -11.65 -7.61
N LEU A 39 17.33 -12.77 -6.95
CA LEU A 39 18.66 -13.40 -6.89
C LEU A 39 19.19 -13.77 -8.29
N GLY A 40 18.31 -14.15 -9.21
CA GLY A 40 18.66 -14.42 -10.62
C GLY A 40 18.91 -13.18 -11.49
N ARG A 41 18.54 -11.98 -11.01
CA ARG A 41 18.75 -10.69 -11.68
C ARG A 41 20.00 -9.95 -11.19
N LEU A 42 20.54 -10.33 -10.04
CA LEU A 42 21.73 -9.69 -9.46
C LEU A 42 22.91 -9.62 -10.47
N PRO A 43 23.59 -8.46 -10.54
CA PRO A 43 24.86 -8.30 -11.26
C PRO A 43 25.92 -9.32 -10.82
N LEU A 44 26.86 -9.62 -11.72
CA LEU A 44 27.79 -10.73 -11.58
C LEU A 44 28.65 -10.66 -10.31
N PHE A 45 29.26 -9.51 -10.02
CA PHE A 45 30.16 -9.36 -8.88
C PHE A 45 29.39 -9.41 -7.56
N THR A 46 28.24 -8.75 -7.49
CA THR A 46 27.34 -8.76 -6.32
C THR A 46 26.92 -10.19 -5.98
N ARG A 47 26.49 -10.96 -6.99
CA ARG A 47 26.13 -12.37 -6.83
C ARG A 47 27.33 -13.21 -6.36
N ALA A 48 28.51 -12.97 -6.93
CA ALA A 48 29.73 -13.70 -6.56
C ALA A 48 30.14 -13.42 -5.11
N ILE A 49 30.06 -12.16 -4.64
CA ILE A 49 30.35 -11.79 -3.26
C ILE A 49 29.37 -12.45 -2.28
N VAL A 50 28.06 -12.40 -2.56
CA VAL A 50 27.06 -13.05 -1.70
C VAL A 50 27.31 -14.57 -1.63
N ALA A 51 27.59 -15.22 -2.77
CA ALA A 51 27.92 -16.64 -2.79
C ALA A 51 29.21 -16.94 -2.01
N LEU A 52 30.25 -16.11 -2.15
CA LEU A 52 31.51 -16.27 -1.43
C LEU A 52 31.32 -16.14 0.08
N ILE A 53 30.54 -15.17 0.57
CA ILE A 53 30.22 -15.03 1.99
C ILE A 53 29.54 -16.30 2.52
N VAL A 54 28.57 -16.85 1.78
CA VAL A 54 27.87 -18.09 2.17
C VAL A 54 28.81 -19.28 2.17
N VAL A 55 29.65 -19.43 1.15
CA VAL A 55 30.62 -20.54 1.05
C VAL A 55 31.66 -20.48 2.17
N VAL A 56 32.23 -19.31 2.46
CA VAL A 56 33.19 -19.12 3.56
C VAL A 56 32.54 -19.37 4.91
N TYR A 57 31.27 -18.97 5.08
CA TYR A 57 30.50 -19.28 6.28
C TYR A 57 30.32 -20.79 6.47
N LEU A 58 29.93 -21.52 5.41
CA LEU A 58 29.78 -22.99 5.45
C LEU A 58 31.12 -23.69 5.70
N ALA A 59 32.20 -23.22 5.08
CA ALA A 59 33.55 -23.71 5.33
C ALA A 59 34.01 -23.44 6.77
N GLY A 60 33.44 -22.46 7.47
CA GLY A 60 33.68 -22.19 8.87
C GLY A 60 32.87 -23.05 9.85
N LEU A 61 32.05 -24.00 9.37
CA LEU A 61 31.30 -24.94 10.22
C LEU A 61 32.11 -26.21 10.56
N GLN A 62 33.13 -26.54 9.76
CA GLN A 62 34.03 -27.65 10.06
C GLN A 62 35.07 -27.27 11.13
N THR A 63 35.65 -28.27 11.79
CA THR A 63 36.57 -28.11 12.93
C THR A 63 38.05 -28.39 12.60
N VAL A 64 38.36 -28.80 11.37
CA VAL A 64 39.72 -29.12 10.87
C VAL A 64 40.56 -27.86 10.71
N TRP A 65 39.96 -26.74 10.30
CA TRP A 65 40.63 -25.47 10.09
C TRP A 65 39.77 -24.30 10.60
N ASP A 66 40.33 -23.47 11.47
CA ASP A 66 39.63 -22.29 11.97
C ASP A 66 39.64 -21.16 10.93
N VAL A 67 38.67 -21.22 10.01
CA VAL A 67 38.45 -20.23 8.96
C VAL A 67 38.20 -18.83 9.54
N ARG A 68 37.55 -18.75 10.71
CA ARG A 68 37.21 -17.47 11.35
C ARG A 68 38.48 -16.79 11.84
N SER A 69 39.35 -17.48 12.58
CA SER A 69 40.61 -16.88 13.02
C SER A 69 41.61 -16.68 11.89
N TRP A 70 41.55 -17.45 10.79
CA TRP A 70 42.36 -17.19 9.60
C TRP A 70 41.96 -15.88 8.90
N GLY A 71 40.66 -15.67 8.70
CA GLY A 71 40.14 -14.55 7.90
C GLY A 71 39.89 -13.25 8.67
N ALA A 72 39.77 -13.30 10.00
CA ALA A 72 39.45 -12.14 10.83
C ALA A 72 40.54 -11.06 10.80
N LEU A 73 40.12 -9.80 10.91
CA LEU A 73 41.02 -8.66 11.07
C LEU A 73 41.34 -8.49 12.56
N ILE A 74 42.57 -8.83 12.94
CA ILE A 74 43.07 -8.79 14.31
C ILE A 74 44.33 -7.90 14.32
N PRO A 75 44.30 -6.71 14.96
CA PRO A 75 45.41 -5.76 14.94
C PRO A 75 46.78 -6.37 15.27
N ASP A 76 46.87 -7.21 16.31
CA ASP A 76 48.13 -7.84 16.73
C ASP A 76 48.66 -8.89 15.74
N LYS A 77 47.75 -9.53 14.99
CA LYS A 77 48.11 -10.56 14.01
C LYS A 77 48.25 -10.02 12.59
N THR A 78 48.10 -8.71 12.39
CA THR A 78 48.17 -8.08 11.06
C THR A 78 49.56 -7.49 10.81
N GLY A 79 50.48 -8.30 10.28
CA GLY A 79 51.82 -7.90 9.85
C GLY A 79 51.97 -7.97 8.33
N ILE A 80 53.19 -7.79 7.83
CA ILE A 80 53.51 -7.82 6.39
C ILE A 80 53.11 -9.17 5.76
N THR A 81 53.34 -10.28 6.45
CA THR A 81 53.04 -11.64 5.98
C THR A 81 51.55 -12.01 6.05
N THR A 82 50.74 -11.26 6.80
CA THR A 82 49.31 -11.51 7.02
C THR A 82 48.43 -10.38 6.50
N LEU A 83 48.95 -9.54 5.61
CA LEU A 83 48.22 -8.42 4.99
C LEU A 83 46.94 -8.83 4.28
N TYR A 84 46.84 -10.10 3.84
CA TYR A 84 45.62 -10.66 3.26
C TYR A 84 44.38 -10.48 4.17
N ARG A 85 44.58 -10.39 5.49
CA ARG A 85 43.52 -10.14 6.50
C ARG A 85 42.76 -8.84 6.29
N THR A 86 43.36 -7.85 5.62
CA THR A 86 42.71 -6.58 5.26
C THR A 86 41.66 -6.74 4.15
N ASN A 87 41.66 -7.88 3.44
CA ASN A 87 40.72 -8.20 2.37
C ASN A 87 39.86 -9.44 2.69
N THR A 88 40.26 -10.31 3.62
CA THR A 88 39.47 -11.52 3.95
C THR A 88 38.42 -11.32 5.03
N PHE A 89 38.58 -10.33 5.92
CA PHE A 89 37.68 -10.11 7.05
C PHE A 89 36.19 -9.88 6.68
N PRO A 90 35.82 -9.31 5.51
CA PRO A 90 34.42 -9.13 5.14
C PRO A 90 33.68 -10.46 4.92
N PHE A 91 34.40 -11.54 4.60
CA PHE A 91 33.80 -12.82 4.22
C PHE A 91 33.55 -13.74 5.42
N VAL A 92 34.28 -13.58 6.51
CA VAL A 92 34.14 -14.41 7.73
C VAL A 92 33.11 -13.82 8.70
N HIS A 93 32.31 -14.67 9.34
CA HIS A 93 31.20 -14.23 10.20
C HIS A 93 31.11 -15.05 11.49
N LEU A 94 30.68 -14.40 12.58
CA LEU A 94 30.54 -14.99 13.92
C LEU A 94 29.48 -16.09 14.02
N GLY A 95 28.43 -16.02 13.19
CA GLY A 95 27.30 -16.94 13.25
C GLY A 95 26.31 -16.69 12.11
N PHE A 96 25.28 -17.54 12.03
CA PHE A 96 24.30 -17.53 10.96
C PHE A 96 23.58 -16.17 10.84
N PHE A 97 23.06 -15.65 11.95
CA PHE A 97 22.31 -14.39 11.95
C PHE A 97 23.20 -13.19 11.58
N HIS A 98 24.44 -13.15 12.04
CA HIS A 98 25.38 -12.09 11.66
C HIS A 98 25.68 -12.11 10.15
N MET A 99 25.89 -13.29 9.56
CA MET A 99 26.04 -13.46 8.11
C MET A 99 24.77 -13.05 7.36
N LEU A 100 23.60 -13.50 7.81
CA LEU A 100 22.32 -13.20 7.17
C LEU A 100 22.04 -11.69 7.12
N PHE A 101 22.19 -10.97 8.24
CA PHE A 101 21.95 -9.53 8.28
C PHE A 101 22.94 -8.75 7.41
N ASN A 102 24.21 -9.16 7.40
CA ASN A 102 25.23 -8.55 6.55
C ASN A 102 24.94 -8.77 5.05
N VAL A 103 24.52 -9.97 4.66
CA VAL A 103 24.13 -10.27 3.26
C VAL A 103 22.91 -9.44 2.86
N VAL A 104 21.87 -9.38 3.71
CA VAL A 104 20.66 -8.60 3.43
C VAL A 104 20.98 -7.11 3.31
N ALA A 105 21.83 -6.56 4.17
CA ALA A 105 22.21 -5.14 4.13
C ALA A 105 23.16 -4.80 2.98
N LEU A 106 24.10 -5.68 2.63
CA LEU A 106 25.12 -5.43 1.62
C LEU A 106 24.57 -5.54 0.20
N THR A 107 23.72 -6.53 -0.07
CA THR A 107 23.26 -6.87 -1.43
C THR A 107 22.72 -5.67 -2.23
N PRO A 108 21.75 -4.87 -1.72
CA PRO A 108 21.20 -3.75 -2.51
C PRO A 108 22.21 -2.62 -2.75
N LEU A 109 23.12 -2.38 -1.80
CA LEU A 109 24.15 -1.35 -1.92
C LEU A 109 25.23 -1.75 -2.94
N LEU A 110 25.62 -3.02 -2.92
CA LEU A 110 26.64 -3.55 -3.81
C LEU A 110 26.11 -3.70 -5.25
N GLU A 111 24.84 -4.13 -5.40
CA GLU A 111 24.13 -4.17 -6.68
C GLU A 111 24.13 -2.80 -7.35
N ARG A 112 23.76 -1.76 -6.60
CA ARG A 112 23.74 -0.39 -7.10
C ARG A 112 25.14 0.10 -7.47
N PHE A 113 26.13 -0.15 -6.62
CA PHE A 113 27.51 0.24 -6.89
C PHE A 113 28.05 -0.41 -8.18
N GLU A 114 27.79 -1.70 -8.37
CA GLU A 114 28.21 -2.44 -9.57
C GLU A 114 27.47 -1.96 -10.82
N GLY A 115 26.17 -1.69 -10.73
CA GLY A 115 25.39 -1.14 -11.83
C GLY A 115 25.92 0.21 -12.33
N GLU A 116 26.45 1.04 -11.44
CA GLU A 116 26.95 2.37 -11.78
C GLU A 116 28.42 2.39 -12.23
N HIS A 117 29.28 1.57 -11.63
CA HIS A 117 30.72 1.61 -11.89
C HIS A 117 31.21 0.48 -12.81
N GLY A 118 30.39 -0.54 -13.06
CA GLY A 118 30.73 -1.74 -13.81
C GLY A 118 31.38 -2.82 -12.97
N THR A 119 31.34 -4.06 -13.49
CA THR A 119 31.80 -5.26 -12.77
C THR A 119 33.31 -5.25 -12.52
N LEU A 120 34.14 -4.94 -13.53
CA LEU A 120 35.62 -4.91 -13.34
C LEU A 120 36.08 -3.82 -12.38
N THR A 121 35.46 -2.64 -12.43
CA THR A 121 35.75 -1.55 -11.48
C THR A 121 35.42 -1.98 -10.06
N SER A 122 34.27 -2.64 -9.87
CA SER A 122 33.85 -3.16 -8.57
C SER A 122 34.83 -4.20 -8.02
N VAL A 123 35.29 -5.13 -8.86
CA VAL A 123 36.32 -6.11 -8.50
C VAL A 123 37.61 -5.41 -8.05
N ALA A 124 38.12 -4.48 -8.85
CA ALA A 124 39.39 -3.79 -8.57
C ALA A 124 39.33 -2.97 -7.27
N LEU A 125 38.20 -2.31 -7.00
CA LEU A 125 38.05 -1.45 -5.83
C LEU A 125 37.81 -2.24 -4.55
N PHE A 126 36.97 -3.28 -4.56
CA PHE A 126 36.63 -4.05 -3.35
C PHE A 126 37.66 -5.10 -2.95
N PHE A 127 38.39 -5.68 -3.91
CA PHE A 127 39.56 -6.53 -3.60
C PHE A 127 40.86 -5.73 -3.44
N GLY A 128 40.76 -4.40 -3.37
CA GLY A 128 41.90 -3.52 -3.18
C GLY A 128 41.56 -2.39 -2.21
N PRO A 129 41.50 -1.13 -2.66
CA PRO A 129 41.48 0.04 -1.79
C PRO A 129 40.24 0.14 -0.87
N LEU A 130 39.05 -0.25 -1.31
CA LEU A 130 37.83 -0.09 -0.51
C LEU A 130 37.72 -1.10 0.64
N SER A 131 38.44 -2.23 0.59
CA SER A 131 38.58 -3.11 1.76
C SER A 131 39.85 -2.81 2.56
N THR A 132 40.95 -2.51 1.87
CA THR A 132 42.26 -2.31 2.50
C THR A 132 42.36 -1.00 3.29
N LEU A 133 41.84 0.12 2.75
CA LEU A 133 41.95 1.42 3.42
C LEU A 133 41.19 1.47 4.76
N PRO A 134 39.92 1.02 4.86
CA PRO A 134 39.24 0.97 6.15
C PRO A 134 39.95 0.05 7.15
N ALA A 135 40.47 -1.10 6.68
CA ALA A 135 41.15 -2.07 7.52
C ALA A 135 42.50 -1.54 8.05
N VAL A 136 43.29 -0.88 7.22
CA VAL A 136 44.56 -0.27 7.62
C VAL A 136 44.31 0.89 8.58
N LEU A 137 43.33 1.76 8.29
CA LEU A 137 42.94 2.85 9.17
C LEU A 137 42.52 2.31 10.55
N TYR A 138 41.71 1.24 10.56
CA TYR A 138 41.30 0.56 11.78
C TYR A 138 42.48 -0.01 12.58
N VAL A 139 43.38 -0.76 11.94
CA VAL A 139 44.54 -1.39 12.60
C VAL A 139 45.50 -0.34 13.16
N ILE A 140 45.73 0.77 12.46
CA ILE A 140 46.57 1.86 12.95
C ILE A 140 45.95 2.47 14.22
N ILE A 141 44.65 2.78 14.21
CA ILE A 141 44.00 3.40 15.36
C ILE A 141 43.98 2.45 16.56
N GLU A 142 43.64 1.17 16.39
CA GLU A 142 43.67 0.18 17.48
C GLU A 142 45.07 0.04 18.08
N ARG A 143 46.13 -0.02 17.25
CA ARG A 143 47.51 -0.11 17.73
C ARG A 143 47.95 1.13 18.51
N VAL A 144 47.56 2.32 18.06
CA VAL A 144 47.84 3.58 18.76
C VAL A 144 47.11 3.63 20.11
N LEU A 145 45.92 3.04 20.19
CA LEU A 145 45.13 2.97 21.42
C LEU A 145 45.48 1.74 22.29
N HIS A 146 46.46 0.92 21.90
CA HIS A 146 46.82 -0.33 22.56
C HIS A 146 45.63 -1.30 22.78
N LEU A 147 44.70 -1.30 21.83
CA LEU A 147 43.54 -2.20 21.79
C LEU A 147 43.77 -3.32 20.74
N ASN A 148 43.02 -4.42 20.86
CA ASN A 148 43.12 -5.56 19.94
C ASN A 148 41.74 -6.17 19.65
N THR A 149 40.77 -5.33 19.32
CA THR A 149 39.42 -5.81 19.02
C THR A 149 39.43 -6.59 17.69
N THR A 150 38.77 -7.74 17.65
CA THR A 150 38.69 -8.56 16.43
C THR A 150 37.49 -8.15 15.58
N ILE A 151 37.71 -7.88 14.29
CA ILE A 151 36.63 -7.59 13.33
C ILE A 151 36.42 -8.76 12.38
N MET A 152 35.14 -9.10 12.20
CA MET A 152 34.65 -10.07 11.23
C MET A 152 33.34 -9.54 10.62
N GLY A 153 33.14 -9.79 9.33
CA GLY A 153 31.88 -9.55 8.64
C GLY A 153 31.91 -8.32 7.72
N SER A 154 31.02 -8.32 6.74
CA SER A 154 30.99 -7.31 5.67
C SER A 154 30.33 -5.98 6.07
N SER A 155 30.01 -5.77 7.35
CA SER A 155 29.38 -4.54 7.83
C SER A 155 30.22 -3.28 7.59
N ILE A 156 31.55 -3.38 7.53
CA ILE A 156 32.42 -2.26 7.13
C ILE A 156 32.13 -1.83 5.68
N TRP A 157 31.89 -2.78 4.76
CA TRP A 157 31.52 -2.46 3.38
C TRP A 157 30.14 -1.81 3.31
N VAL A 158 29.19 -2.24 4.16
CA VAL A 158 27.86 -1.62 4.27
C VAL A 158 27.99 -0.14 4.65
N PHE A 159 28.72 0.18 5.73
CA PHE A 159 28.89 1.57 6.16
C PHE A 159 29.71 2.41 5.20
N LEU A 160 30.69 1.82 4.51
CA LEU A 160 31.41 2.48 3.43
C LEU A 160 30.46 2.90 2.30
N LEU A 161 29.64 1.98 1.80
CA LEU A 161 28.70 2.25 0.72
C LEU A 161 27.60 3.24 1.15
N LEU A 162 27.12 3.15 2.39
CA LEU A 162 26.20 4.16 2.94
C LEU A 162 26.84 5.55 3.05
N GLY A 163 28.13 5.64 3.35
CA GLY A 163 28.87 6.90 3.32
C GLY A 163 28.93 7.52 1.92
N VAL A 164 29.21 6.71 0.91
CA VAL A 164 29.21 7.13 -0.51
C VAL A 164 27.83 7.68 -0.91
N GLU A 165 26.77 6.94 -0.57
CA GLU A 165 25.39 7.31 -0.87
C GLU A 165 24.95 8.58 -0.14
N ALA A 166 25.30 8.73 1.15
CA ALA A 166 24.93 9.90 1.92
C ALA A 166 25.57 11.19 1.38
N VAL A 167 26.82 11.14 0.90
CA VAL A 167 27.46 12.30 0.26
C VAL A 167 26.78 12.65 -1.06
N ARG A 168 26.41 11.67 -1.87
CA ARG A 168 25.64 11.92 -3.10
C ARG A 168 24.27 12.52 -2.78
N MET A 169 23.56 11.93 -1.83
CA MET A 169 22.25 12.42 -1.43
C MET A 169 22.35 13.85 -0.92
N CYS A 170 23.38 14.18 -0.13
CA CYS A 170 23.65 15.53 0.35
C CYS A 170 23.85 16.57 -0.76
N ARG A 171 24.31 16.18 -1.97
CA ARG A 171 24.41 17.11 -3.11
C ARG A 171 23.04 17.47 -3.69
N THR A 172 22.09 16.55 -3.64
CA THR A 172 20.71 16.78 -4.13
C THR A 172 19.75 17.30 -3.05
N HIS A 173 19.97 16.85 -1.81
CA HIS A 173 19.14 17.11 -0.65
C HIS A 173 20.08 17.38 0.55
N PRO A 174 20.54 18.62 0.76
CA PRO A 174 21.58 18.94 1.74
C PRO A 174 21.15 18.73 3.20
N SER A 175 19.87 18.87 3.49
CA SER A 175 19.31 18.65 4.83
C SER A 175 17.91 18.07 4.77
N PHE A 176 17.54 17.25 5.75
CA PHE A 176 16.16 16.86 6.01
C PHE A 176 15.64 17.61 7.25
N ALA A 177 14.36 18.01 7.21
CA ALA A 177 13.74 18.76 8.30
C ALA A 177 13.11 17.80 9.32
N VAL A 178 13.46 17.97 10.59
CA VAL A 178 12.81 17.31 11.73
C VAL A 178 12.18 18.40 12.58
N GLY A 179 10.89 18.67 12.37
CA GLY A 179 10.22 19.83 12.96
C GLY A 179 10.80 21.14 12.41
N THR A 180 11.38 21.97 13.28
CA THR A 180 12.04 23.23 12.91
C THR A 180 13.55 23.12 12.68
N VAL A 181 14.14 21.95 12.94
CA VAL A 181 15.59 21.74 12.88
C VAL A 181 15.98 21.05 11.57
N HIS A 182 16.91 21.66 10.84
CA HIS A 182 17.49 21.11 9.62
C HIS A 182 18.72 20.26 9.95
N VAL A 183 18.64 18.96 9.74
CA VAL A 183 19.75 18.02 9.96
C VAL A 183 20.43 17.73 8.63
N PRO A 184 21.76 17.90 8.50
CA PRO A 184 22.45 17.62 7.24
C PRO A 184 22.34 16.14 6.85
N THR A 185 22.03 15.86 5.58
CA THR A 185 21.78 14.48 5.12
C THR A 185 23.01 13.58 5.23
N TRP A 186 24.22 14.14 5.14
CA TRP A 186 25.46 13.41 5.30
C TRP A 186 25.61 12.77 6.70
N THR A 187 24.92 13.27 7.74
CA THR A 187 25.01 12.71 9.10
C THR A 187 24.15 11.47 9.31
N THR A 188 23.33 11.06 8.33
CA THR A 188 22.43 9.90 8.46
C THR A 188 23.16 8.58 8.72
N PRO A 189 24.27 8.22 8.04
CA PRO A 189 24.96 6.97 8.33
C PRO A 189 25.72 7.02 9.66
N LEU A 190 26.17 8.19 10.11
CA LEU A 190 26.78 8.37 11.43
C LEU A 190 25.80 7.95 12.54
N ALA A 191 24.55 8.42 12.47
CA ALA A 191 23.51 8.00 13.39
C ALA A 191 23.31 6.47 13.34
N LEU A 192 23.30 5.88 12.14
CA LEU A 192 23.17 4.43 11.98
C LEU A 192 24.36 3.65 12.56
N VAL A 193 25.59 4.15 12.45
CA VAL A 193 26.78 3.54 13.08
C VAL A 193 26.60 3.46 14.60
N PHE A 194 26.17 4.55 15.23
CA PHE A 194 25.93 4.58 16.67
C PHE A 194 24.77 3.67 17.09
N VAL A 195 23.66 3.67 16.34
CA VAL A 195 22.51 2.78 16.60
C VAL A 195 22.92 1.32 16.45
N THR A 196 23.65 0.98 15.40
CA THR A 196 24.09 -0.40 15.14
C THR A 196 25.05 -0.90 16.22
N SER A 197 25.99 -0.05 16.64
CA SER A 197 26.93 -0.37 17.73
C SER A 197 26.22 -0.54 19.08
N ALA A 198 25.08 0.13 19.28
CA ALA A 198 24.27 -0.02 20.49
C ALA A 198 23.35 -1.25 20.47
N LEU A 199 22.85 -1.65 19.29
CA LEU A 199 21.87 -2.73 19.14
C LEU A 199 22.50 -4.11 18.88
N VAL A 200 23.67 -4.16 18.23
CA VAL A 200 24.31 -5.42 17.81
C VAL A 200 25.48 -5.74 18.76
N PRO A 201 25.35 -6.79 19.60
CA PRO A 201 26.43 -7.22 20.48
C PRO A 201 27.70 -7.54 19.68
N HIS A 202 28.86 -7.14 20.18
CA HIS A 202 30.18 -7.36 19.55
C HIS A 202 30.42 -6.62 18.22
N ALA A 203 29.60 -5.65 17.84
CA ALA A 203 29.89 -4.76 16.71
C ALA A 203 31.03 -3.78 17.06
N SER A 204 32.04 -3.66 16.19
CA SER A 204 33.12 -2.69 16.36
C SER A 204 32.70 -1.31 15.87
N LEU A 205 32.37 -0.42 16.81
CA LEU A 205 32.07 0.99 16.54
C LEU A 205 33.21 1.64 15.73
N LEU A 206 34.46 1.39 16.14
CA LEU A 206 35.63 1.94 15.47
C LEU A 206 35.77 1.41 14.03
N GLY A 207 35.53 0.12 13.80
CA GLY A 207 35.53 -0.48 12.46
C GLY A 207 34.48 0.13 11.52
N HIS A 208 33.25 0.34 12.03
CA HIS A 208 32.18 0.98 11.27
C HIS A 208 32.48 2.45 10.96
N LEU A 209 33.06 3.19 11.91
CA LEU A 209 33.53 4.57 11.69
C LEU A 209 34.64 4.63 10.64
N CYS A 210 35.58 3.69 10.62
CA CYS A 210 36.64 3.60 9.60
C CYS A 210 36.06 3.33 8.21
N GLY A 211 35.11 2.39 8.10
CA GLY A 211 34.38 2.13 6.86
C GLY A 211 33.65 3.38 6.35
N LEU A 212 32.91 4.04 7.25
CA LEU A 212 32.16 5.25 6.93
C LEU A 212 33.07 6.42 6.50
N ALA A 213 34.19 6.62 7.18
CA ALA A 213 35.15 7.68 6.84
C ALA A 213 35.72 7.50 5.42
N VAL A 214 36.14 6.28 5.07
CA VAL A 214 36.59 5.96 3.70
C VAL A 214 35.44 6.12 2.69
N GLY A 215 34.22 5.75 3.08
CA GLY A 215 33.01 5.98 2.28
C GLY A 215 32.78 7.45 1.96
N TYR A 216 32.93 8.35 2.94
CA TYR A 216 32.83 9.79 2.72
C TYR A 216 33.92 10.32 1.78
N LEU A 217 35.17 9.90 1.95
CA LEU A 217 36.27 10.27 1.05
C LEU A 217 36.00 9.80 -0.39
N CYS A 218 35.45 8.59 -0.53
CA CYS A 218 35.05 8.05 -1.83
C CYS A 218 33.90 8.86 -2.45
N GLY A 219 32.84 9.18 -1.69
CA GLY A 219 31.69 9.97 -2.15
C GLY A 219 32.05 11.40 -2.53
N LEU A 220 32.99 12.02 -1.80
CA LEU A 220 33.54 13.35 -2.11
C LEU A 220 34.41 13.35 -3.37
N GLY A 221 34.86 12.16 -3.81
CA GLY A 221 35.66 11.99 -5.02
C GLY A 221 37.16 12.01 -4.80
N TYR A 222 37.63 12.05 -3.55
CA TYR A 222 39.06 12.04 -3.22
C TYR A 222 39.75 10.72 -3.56
N LEU A 223 39.01 9.62 -3.65
CA LEU A 223 39.54 8.30 -4.00
C LEU A 223 39.39 7.94 -5.50
N LYS A 224 38.98 8.89 -6.36
CA LYS A 224 38.80 8.63 -7.80
C LYS A 224 40.07 8.15 -8.50
N PHE A 225 41.24 8.60 -8.05
CA PHE A 225 42.52 8.20 -8.63
C PHE A 225 42.87 6.71 -8.43
N LEU A 226 42.19 6.05 -7.48
CA LEU A 226 42.37 4.61 -7.21
C LEU A 226 41.55 3.73 -8.16
N ALA A 227 40.61 4.31 -8.92
CA ALA A 227 39.87 3.56 -9.93
C ALA A 227 40.78 3.26 -11.14
N PRO A 228 40.76 2.02 -11.66
CA PRO A 228 41.57 1.66 -12.82
C PRO A 228 41.17 2.50 -14.06
N PRO A 229 42.14 2.89 -14.92
CA PRO A 229 41.85 3.66 -16.12
C PRO A 229 40.86 2.94 -17.05
N GLU A 230 39.88 3.67 -17.58
CA GLU A 230 38.86 3.08 -18.46
C GLU A 230 39.44 2.45 -19.72
N SER A 231 40.55 2.98 -20.24
CA SER A 231 41.26 2.40 -21.39
C SER A 231 41.75 0.98 -21.11
N VAL A 232 42.25 0.72 -19.91
CA VAL A 232 42.70 -0.61 -19.47
C VAL A 232 41.50 -1.53 -19.28
N LEU A 233 40.43 -1.03 -18.66
CA LEU A 233 39.21 -1.82 -18.47
C LEU A 233 38.58 -2.24 -19.81
N ARG A 234 38.44 -1.31 -20.76
CA ARG A 234 37.94 -1.60 -22.12
C ARG A 234 38.84 -2.59 -22.85
N TRP A 235 40.15 -2.46 -22.70
CA TRP A 235 41.11 -3.41 -23.28
C TRP A 235 40.92 -4.83 -22.71
N ILE A 236 40.71 -4.97 -21.40
CA ILE A 236 40.42 -6.26 -20.76
C ILE A 236 39.06 -6.82 -21.24
N GLU A 237 38.01 -6.00 -21.23
CA GLU A 237 36.65 -6.39 -21.66
C GLU A 237 36.64 -6.90 -23.10
N GLY A 238 37.28 -6.16 -24.01
CA GLY A 238 37.38 -6.48 -25.43
C GLY A 238 38.23 -7.74 -25.67
N ARG A 239 39.38 -7.86 -25.01
CA ARG A 239 40.28 -9.01 -25.19
C ARG A 239 39.70 -10.33 -24.68
N LEU A 240 38.91 -10.29 -23.61
CA LEU A 240 38.32 -11.48 -23.00
C LEU A 240 36.88 -11.75 -23.44
N ASN A 241 36.26 -10.84 -24.22
CA ASN A 241 34.85 -10.88 -24.62
C ASN A 241 33.92 -11.15 -23.43
N LEU A 242 34.08 -10.37 -22.35
CA LEU A 242 33.39 -10.62 -21.07
C LEU A 242 31.87 -10.47 -21.19
N LEU A 243 31.40 -9.50 -21.98
CA LEU A 243 29.97 -9.29 -22.28
C LEU A 243 29.33 -10.52 -22.95
N GLY A 244 30.05 -11.19 -23.84
CA GLY A 244 29.55 -12.38 -24.53
C GLY A 244 29.68 -13.68 -23.73
N ARG A 245 30.64 -13.75 -22.80
CA ARG A 245 30.95 -14.98 -22.04
C ARG A 245 30.33 -15.06 -20.67
N LEU A 246 30.15 -13.92 -19.99
CA LEU A 246 29.71 -13.89 -18.60
C LEU A 246 28.28 -13.33 -18.50
N PRO A 247 27.27 -14.17 -18.16
CA PRO A 247 25.92 -13.69 -17.98
C PRO A 247 25.84 -12.73 -16.78
N ARG A 248 25.12 -11.62 -16.94
CA ARG A 248 24.95 -10.54 -15.94
C ARG A 248 26.22 -9.73 -15.63
N TYR A 249 27.21 -9.78 -16.52
CA TYR A 249 28.33 -8.85 -16.49
C TYR A 249 27.88 -7.42 -16.84
N VAL A 250 28.29 -6.42 -16.06
CA VAL A 250 28.01 -4.99 -16.32
C VAL A 250 29.25 -4.35 -16.93
N SER A 251 29.15 -3.96 -18.20
CA SER A 251 30.27 -3.39 -18.96
C SER A 251 30.53 -1.93 -18.64
N VAL A 252 31.76 -1.49 -18.89
CA VAL A 252 32.17 -0.08 -18.77
C VAL A 252 31.36 0.86 -19.65
N ASP A 253 30.88 0.42 -20.82
CA ASP A 253 30.11 1.28 -21.74
C ASP A 253 28.61 1.32 -21.41
N GLN A 254 28.12 0.45 -20.51
CA GLN A 254 26.75 0.51 -19.98
C GLN A 254 26.59 1.52 -18.85
N LYS A 255 27.68 2.20 -18.44
CA LYS A 255 27.71 3.24 -17.38
C LYS A 255 26.76 4.43 -17.61
N THR A 256 26.08 4.50 -18.77
CA THR A 256 25.23 5.66 -19.15
C THR A 256 23.79 5.29 -19.55
N TYR A 257 23.40 4.01 -19.57
CA TYR A 257 22.01 3.62 -19.85
C TYR A 257 21.56 2.53 -18.88
N GLY A 258 20.94 2.97 -17.78
CA GLY A 258 20.28 2.12 -16.80
C GLY A 258 19.12 1.35 -17.43
N ARG A 259 19.41 0.19 -18.01
CA ARG A 259 18.39 -0.80 -18.39
C ARG A 259 17.97 -1.54 -17.13
N PHE A 260 17.13 -0.90 -16.32
CA PHE A 260 16.06 -1.43 -15.46
C PHE A 260 15.69 -0.37 -14.39
N GLY A 261 14.53 0.28 -14.56
CA GLY A 261 13.68 0.72 -13.45
C GLY A 261 14.05 2.01 -12.69
N VAL A 262 14.39 3.09 -13.40
CA VAL A 262 14.27 4.43 -12.82
C VAL A 262 12.86 4.94 -13.12
N LEU A 263 12.02 4.98 -12.09
CA LEU A 263 10.85 5.87 -12.08
C LEU A 263 11.33 7.28 -12.46
N PRO A 264 10.71 8.00 -13.40
CA PRO A 264 11.08 9.37 -13.67
C PRO A 264 10.74 10.22 -12.44
N THR A 265 11.73 10.51 -11.60
CA THR A 265 11.65 11.65 -10.69
C THR A 265 11.92 12.89 -11.53
N THR A 266 10.87 13.48 -12.06
CA THR A 266 10.90 14.84 -12.60
C THR A 266 11.35 15.80 -11.50
N SER A 267 12.46 16.49 -11.73
CA SER A 267 12.83 17.67 -10.93
C SER A 267 13.18 18.81 -11.89
N SER A 268 12.18 19.65 -12.13
CA SER A 268 12.34 21.03 -12.58
C SER A 268 11.12 21.83 -12.15
N GLY A 269 11.22 22.57 -11.03
CA GLY A 269 10.20 23.53 -10.56
C GLY A 269 9.97 23.48 -9.04
N PRO A 270 9.91 24.62 -8.33
CA PRO A 270 10.36 24.69 -6.93
C PRO A 270 9.27 24.40 -5.90
N SER A 271 9.74 24.03 -4.70
CA SER A 271 9.04 24.00 -3.40
C SER A 271 8.04 22.86 -3.16
N GLY A 272 8.50 21.89 -2.35
CA GLY A 272 7.62 21.04 -1.54
C GLY A 272 7.82 19.53 -1.71
N ALA A 273 9.04 19.02 -1.51
CA ALA A 273 9.28 17.58 -1.42
C ALA A 273 8.90 17.06 -0.01
N GLY A 274 8.03 16.04 0.02
CA GLY A 274 7.71 15.27 1.21
C GLY A 274 8.93 14.46 1.72
N PRO A 275 8.92 14.03 2.99
CA PRO A 275 10.09 13.40 3.59
C PRO A 275 10.23 11.95 3.13
N ALA A 276 11.44 11.60 2.68
CA ALA A 276 11.94 10.23 2.73
C ALA A 276 11.94 9.77 4.20
N ILE A 277 11.49 8.53 4.42
CA ILE A 277 11.45 7.87 5.73
C ILE A 277 12.88 7.74 6.26
N GLY A 278 13.30 8.76 7.03
CA GLY A 278 14.51 8.80 7.81
C GLY A 278 14.20 8.44 9.25
N LEU A 279 14.94 7.45 9.76
CA LEU A 279 14.94 7.06 11.17
C LEU A 279 15.25 8.30 12.04
N VAL A 280 14.25 8.76 12.79
CA VAL A 280 14.31 9.92 13.67
C VAL A 280 15.32 9.68 14.80
N GLY A 281 16.25 10.63 15.02
CA GLY A 281 16.94 10.77 16.31
C GLY A 281 18.34 11.39 16.27
N SER A 282 18.41 12.71 16.41
CA SER A 282 19.59 13.57 16.54
C SER A 282 20.51 13.28 17.74
N THR A 283 21.79 13.59 17.53
CA THR A 283 23.03 13.25 18.27
C THR A 283 23.25 13.90 19.65
N GLN A 284 22.30 14.63 20.21
CA GLN A 284 22.45 15.18 21.58
C GLN A 284 22.12 14.18 22.70
N ARG A 285 21.78 12.93 22.36
CA ARG A 285 21.33 11.92 23.33
C ARG A 285 22.32 10.79 23.59
N LEU A 286 23.52 10.77 23.01
CA LEU A 286 24.45 9.63 23.21
C LEU A 286 25.20 9.67 24.55
N ALA A 287 25.51 10.86 25.08
CA ALA A 287 25.97 11.01 26.47
C ALA A 287 24.83 10.73 27.47
N VAL A 288 23.60 11.06 27.08
CA VAL A 288 22.40 10.82 27.90
C VAL A 288 22.01 9.33 27.87
N LEU A 289 22.06 8.60 26.76
CA LEU A 289 21.63 7.21 26.64
C LEU A 289 22.55 6.21 27.37
N ALA A 290 23.85 6.50 27.45
CA ALA A 290 24.80 5.74 28.26
C ALA A 290 24.58 5.99 29.77
N GLN A 291 24.29 7.24 30.18
CA GLN A 291 23.85 7.55 31.55
C GLN A 291 22.43 7.03 31.88
N VAL A 292 21.57 6.87 30.87
CA VAL A 292 20.17 6.43 31.00
C VAL A 292 20.02 4.92 31.13
N ARG A 293 21.08 4.15 30.85
CA ARG A 293 21.12 2.72 31.20
C ARG A 293 21.02 2.51 32.72
N GLY A 294 21.38 3.50 33.53
CA GLY A 294 21.25 3.50 34.99
C GLY A 294 19.99 4.19 35.54
N ASP A 295 19.31 5.06 34.79
CA ASP A 295 18.31 5.97 35.39
C ASP A 295 16.86 5.44 35.28
N GLY A 296 16.23 5.07 36.41
CA GLY A 296 14.89 4.46 36.47
C GLY A 296 13.74 5.37 35.99
N ARG A 297 13.97 6.68 35.88
CA ARG A 297 12.97 7.68 35.47
C ARG A 297 12.62 7.57 33.98
N MET A 298 13.57 7.23 33.11
CA MET A 298 13.33 7.17 31.67
C MET A 298 12.50 5.95 31.22
N LEU A 299 12.46 4.88 32.02
CA LEU A 299 11.57 3.73 31.76
C LEU A 299 10.09 4.06 32.00
N LYS A 300 9.78 5.18 32.66
CA LYS A 300 8.40 5.66 32.84
C LYS A 300 7.91 6.48 31.63
N VAL A 301 8.79 6.92 30.74
CA VAL A 301 8.48 7.80 29.59
C VAL A 301 7.73 7.13 28.43
N PRO A 302 8.02 5.87 28.02
CA PRO A 302 7.39 5.24 26.85
C PRO A 302 5.85 5.30 26.78
N PRO A 303 5.06 5.07 27.86
CA PRO A 303 3.60 5.22 27.80
C PRO A 303 3.14 6.65 27.51
N TYR A 304 3.81 7.66 28.09
CA TYR A 304 3.46 9.05 27.83
C TYR A 304 3.82 9.46 26.40
N LEU A 305 4.97 9.00 25.90
CA LEU A 305 5.38 9.26 24.51
C LEU A 305 4.47 8.54 23.51
N ALA A 306 4.07 7.30 23.80
CA ALA A 306 3.10 6.57 22.98
C ALA A 306 1.74 7.29 22.95
N LEU A 307 1.24 7.72 24.11
CA LEU A 307 0.01 8.53 24.19
C LEU A 307 0.15 9.84 23.41
N LEU A 308 1.27 10.54 23.55
CA LEU A 308 1.55 11.77 22.81
C LEU A 308 1.52 11.52 21.29
N CYS A 309 2.10 10.41 20.82
CA CYS A 309 2.07 10.05 19.39
C CYS A 309 0.64 9.82 18.89
N VAL A 310 -0.21 9.15 19.68
CA VAL A 310 -1.63 8.96 19.34
C VAL A 310 -2.35 10.31 19.30
N VAL A 311 -2.19 11.15 20.33
CA VAL A 311 -2.86 12.46 20.41
C VAL A 311 -2.41 13.38 19.27
N VAL A 312 -1.10 13.51 19.03
CA VAL A 312 -0.57 14.34 17.94
C VAL A 312 -0.99 13.77 16.59
N GLY A 313 -1.00 12.45 16.42
CA GLY A 313 -1.51 11.79 15.22
C GLY A 313 -2.97 12.18 14.94
N VAL A 314 -3.86 12.07 15.92
CA VAL A 314 -5.27 12.45 15.79
C VAL A 314 -5.43 13.95 15.52
N VAL A 315 -4.77 14.79 16.30
CA VAL A 315 -4.86 16.26 16.16
C VAL A 315 -4.35 16.70 14.79
N SER A 316 -3.24 16.11 14.30
CA SER A 316 -2.70 16.43 12.97
C SER A 316 -3.68 16.13 11.83
N LEU A 317 -4.48 15.06 11.95
CA LEU A 317 -5.54 14.77 11.00
C LEU A 317 -6.69 15.79 11.10
N LEU A 318 -7.14 16.12 12.31
CA LEU A 318 -8.26 17.04 12.54
C LEU A 318 -7.96 18.49 12.15
N VAL A 319 -6.68 18.86 12.03
CA VAL A 319 -6.23 20.19 11.59
C VAL A 319 -6.27 20.35 10.06
N LEU A 320 -6.24 19.26 9.28
CA LEU A 320 -6.21 19.30 7.82
C LEU A 320 -7.35 20.10 7.13
N PRO A 321 -8.59 20.12 7.66
CA PRO A 321 -9.70 20.86 7.05
C PRO A 321 -9.59 22.39 7.21
N LEU A 322 -8.70 22.89 8.06
CA LEU A 322 -8.49 24.32 8.27
C LEU A 322 -7.90 25.00 7.03
N ASP A 323 -8.17 26.30 6.90
CA ASP A 323 -7.58 27.10 5.82
C ASP A 323 -6.05 27.12 5.94
N GLY A 324 -5.36 27.01 4.80
CA GLY A 324 -3.90 26.96 4.71
C GLY A 324 -3.28 25.57 4.87
N GLN A 325 -4.02 24.56 5.36
CA GLN A 325 -3.56 23.16 5.44
C GLN A 325 -3.99 22.30 4.24
N SER A 326 -4.87 22.85 3.40
CA SER A 326 -5.40 22.23 2.19
C SER A 326 -5.06 23.04 0.94
N ARG A 327 -4.99 22.37 -0.21
CA ARG A 327 -4.72 22.99 -1.51
C ARG A 327 -5.99 23.00 -2.35
N ARG A 328 -6.10 24.00 -3.24
CA ARG A 328 -7.12 23.94 -4.29
C ARG A 328 -6.73 22.88 -5.31
N THR A 329 -7.72 22.17 -5.83
CA THR A 329 -7.50 21.25 -6.94
C THR A 329 -7.15 22.03 -8.21
N TYR A 330 -6.39 21.40 -9.08
CA TYR A 330 -5.97 21.93 -10.36
C TYR A 330 -5.76 20.76 -11.31
N ILE A 331 -5.65 21.05 -12.60
CA ILE A 331 -5.46 20.03 -13.63
C ILE A 331 -4.00 20.11 -14.05
N SER A 332 -3.25 19.05 -13.78
CA SER A 332 -1.82 19.01 -14.09
C SER A 332 -1.57 18.61 -15.53
N GLU A 333 -2.41 17.73 -16.08
CA GLU A 333 -2.30 17.22 -17.44
C GLU A 333 -2.89 18.21 -18.43
N ASN A 334 -2.02 18.92 -19.14
CA ASN A 334 -2.41 19.94 -20.09
C ASN A 334 -3.19 19.36 -21.27
N ALA A 335 -2.99 18.09 -21.63
CA ALA A 335 -3.69 17.46 -22.74
C ALA A 335 -5.20 17.28 -22.51
N LEU A 336 -5.66 17.30 -21.25
CA LEU A 336 -7.07 17.10 -20.92
C LEU A 336 -7.96 18.21 -21.47
N LEU A 337 -7.49 19.46 -21.49
CA LEU A 337 -8.20 20.63 -22.01
C LEU A 337 -9.73 20.64 -21.70
N PRO A 338 -10.12 20.47 -20.43
CA PRO A 338 -11.51 20.21 -20.07
C PRO A 338 -12.39 21.39 -20.41
N GLY A 339 -13.53 21.09 -21.04
CA GLY A 339 -14.56 22.07 -21.37
C GLY A 339 -14.16 23.13 -22.40
N GLN A 340 -13.01 22.97 -23.07
CA GLN A 340 -12.58 23.90 -24.12
C GLN A 340 -13.32 23.71 -25.45
N VAL A 341 -13.91 22.53 -25.68
CA VAL A 341 -14.60 22.21 -26.92
C VAL A 341 -16.12 22.28 -26.73
N HIS A 342 -16.80 22.91 -27.68
CA HIS A 342 -18.26 22.89 -27.72
C HIS A 342 -18.80 21.47 -27.89
N THR A 343 -19.77 21.11 -27.05
CA THR A 343 -20.53 19.87 -27.15
C THR A 343 -21.79 20.14 -27.97
N TYR A 344 -22.16 19.15 -28.80
CA TYR A 344 -23.26 19.29 -29.75
C TYR A 344 -24.38 18.29 -29.50
N PHE A 345 -24.23 17.42 -28.49
CA PHE A 345 -25.29 16.51 -28.10
C PHE A 345 -26.53 17.30 -27.58
N GLY A 346 -27.62 17.23 -28.35
CA GLY A 346 -28.84 17.98 -28.08
C GLY A 346 -29.80 18.03 -29.27
N GLY A 347 -30.86 18.83 -29.15
CA GLY A 347 -31.85 19.03 -30.22
C GLY A 347 -32.54 17.73 -30.61
N SER A 348 -32.40 17.30 -31.87
CA SER A 348 -33.08 16.11 -32.41
C SER A 348 -32.73 14.80 -31.70
N ASP A 349 -31.54 14.72 -31.09
CA ASP A 349 -31.11 13.53 -30.34
C ASP A 349 -31.96 13.27 -29.08
N GLN A 350 -32.69 14.28 -28.60
CA GLN A 350 -33.63 14.11 -27.50
C GLN A 350 -34.77 13.14 -27.87
N HIS A 351 -35.24 13.15 -29.12
CA HIS A 351 -36.28 12.23 -29.58
C HIS A 351 -35.77 10.79 -29.64
N VAL A 352 -34.52 10.61 -30.06
CA VAL A 352 -33.84 9.32 -30.09
C VAL A 352 -33.66 8.78 -28.67
N LEU A 353 -33.23 9.63 -27.74
CA LEU A 353 -33.12 9.25 -26.33
C LEU A 353 -34.47 8.80 -25.76
N ARG A 354 -35.55 9.54 -26.00
CA ARG A 354 -36.89 9.18 -25.52
C ARG A 354 -37.37 7.83 -26.07
N ALA A 355 -37.05 7.53 -27.33
CA ALA A 355 -37.35 6.22 -27.90
C ALA A 355 -36.58 5.09 -27.17
N TYR A 356 -35.28 5.26 -26.92
CA TYR A 356 -34.51 4.28 -26.16
C TYR A 356 -34.96 4.17 -24.69
N GLN A 357 -35.39 5.27 -24.07
CA GLN A 357 -35.98 5.23 -22.72
C GLN A 357 -37.24 4.36 -22.69
N ALA A 358 -38.15 4.54 -23.65
CA ALA A 358 -39.38 3.75 -23.74
C ALA A 358 -39.08 2.25 -23.98
N GLU A 359 -38.11 1.94 -24.83
CA GLU A 359 -37.65 0.56 -25.09
C GLU A 359 -37.07 -0.11 -23.85
N VAL A 360 -36.15 0.58 -23.17
CA VAL A 360 -35.51 0.08 -21.94
C VAL A 360 -36.53 -0.05 -20.81
N GLU A 361 -37.41 0.92 -20.66
CA GLU A 361 -38.49 0.89 -19.67
C GLU A 361 -39.46 -0.27 -19.94
N GLY A 362 -39.82 -0.54 -21.20
CA GLY A 362 -40.63 -1.69 -21.57
C GLY A 362 -40.01 -3.03 -21.15
N LEU A 363 -38.69 -3.18 -21.31
CA LEU A 363 -37.96 -4.37 -20.85
C LEU A 363 -37.92 -4.49 -19.32
N VAL A 364 -37.75 -3.37 -18.61
CA VAL A 364 -37.80 -3.35 -17.14
C VAL A 364 -39.21 -3.75 -16.65
N GLN A 365 -40.27 -3.19 -17.24
CA GLN A 365 -41.65 -3.50 -16.89
C GLN A 365 -42.03 -4.95 -17.20
N ALA A 366 -41.47 -5.52 -18.27
CA ALA A 366 -41.64 -6.94 -18.62
C ALA A 366 -40.82 -7.89 -17.72
N ASN A 367 -40.02 -7.38 -16.77
CA ASN A 367 -39.05 -8.17 -16.00
C ASN A 367 -38.15 -9.03 -16.90
N GLY A 368 -37.68 -8.46 -18.01
CA GLY A 368 -36.86 -9.16 -18.98
C GLY A 368 -35.63 -9.81 -18.32
N THR A 369 -35.39 -11.08 -18.66
CA THR A 369 -34.21 -11.80 -18.23
C THR A 369 -32.94 -11.17 -18.80
N ASN A 370 -31.78 -11.38 -18.16
CA ASN A 370 -30.51 -10.84 -18.66
C ASN A 370 -30.23 -11.25 -20.12
N ALA A 371 -30.59 -12.46 -20.54
CA ALA A 371 -30.45 -12.91 -21.91
C ALA A 371 -31.38 -12.16 -22.90
N GLU A 372 -32.63 -11.88 -22.51
CA GLU A 372 -33.59 -11.12 -23.32
C GLU A 372 -33.16 -9.66 -23.46
N VAL A 373 -32.76 -9.03 -22.34
CA VAL A 373 -32.21 -7.67 -22.32
C VAL A 373 -30.99 -7.58 -23.24
N ASN A 374 -30.01 -8.47 -23.08
CA ASN A 374 -28.83 -8.51 -23.93
C ASN A 374 -29.19 -8.69 -25.41
N SER A 375 -30.16 -9.54 -25.72
CA SER A 375 -30.59 -9.78 -27.11
C SER A 375 -31.25 -8.57 -27.74
N ARG A 376 -32.10 -7.85 -27.00
CA ARG A 376 -32.70 -6.61 -27.49
C ARG A 376 -31.66 -5.51 -27.68
N LEU A 377 -30.79 -5.29 -26.69
CA LEU A 377 -29.73 -4.29 -26.75
C LEU A 377 -28.71 -4.58 -27.85
N GLU A 378 -28.33 -5.85 -28.03
CA GLU A 378 -27.44 -6.28 -29.12
C GLU A 378 -28.05 -5.98 -30.49
N GLY A 379 -29.35 -6.25 -30.69
CA GLY A 379 -30.05 -5.89 -31.92
C GLY A 379 -30.03 -4.39 -32.21
N LEU A 380 -30.21 -3.56 -31.17
CA LEU A 380 -30.13 -2.09 -31.30
C LEU A 380 -28.71 -1.64 -31.67
N LEU A 381 -27.68 -2.13 -30.98
CA LEU A 381 -26.27 -1.79 -31.22
C LEU A 381 -25.79 -2.28 -32.60
N GLY A 382 -26.21 -3.48 -33.00
CA GLY A 382 -25.96 -4.02 -34.34
C GLY A 382 -26.63 -3.17 -35.43
N GLY A 383 -27.85 -2.70 -35.19
CA GLY A 383 -28.55 -1.74 -36.06
C GLY A 383 -27.85 -0.38 -36.19
N MET A 384 -26.99 -0.01 -35.22
CA MET A 384 -26.12 1.18 -35.30
C MET A 384 -24.81 0.90 -36.05
N GLY A 385 -24.55 -0.35 -36.45
CA GLY A 385 -23.31 -0.78 -37.10
C GLY A 385 -22.12 -0.94 -36.14
N LEU A 386 -22.38 -1.15 -34.84
CA LEU A 386 -21.34 -1.41 -33.84
C LEU A 386 -21.06 -2.90 -33.71
N ARG A 387 -19.81 -3.25 -33.39
CA ARG A 387 -19.42 -4.66 -33.17
C ARG A 387 -19.73 -5.05 -31.74
N THR A 388 -20.69 -5.95 -31.55
CA THR A 388 -21.08 -6.44 -30.22
C THR A 388 -20.26 -7.65 -29.79
N GLY A 389 -20.21 -7.88 -28.48
CA GLY A 389 -19.69 -9.07 -27.85
C GLY A 389 -20.43 -9.35 -26.55
N ARG A 390 -20.54 -10.64 -26.21
CA ARG A 390 -21.14 -11.12 -24.96
C ARG A 390 -20.11 -11.87 -24.14
N GLN A 391 -20.23 -11.81 -22.83
CA GLN A 391 -19.35 -12.53 -21.92
C GLN A 391 -20.13 -13.02 -20.69
N GLY A 392 -20.21 -14.34 -20.53
CA GLY A 392 -20.82 -14.98 -19.37
C GLY A 392 -19.86 -15.08 -18.19
N TYR A 393 -20.39 -14.92 -16.99
CA TYR A 393 -19.68 -15.16 -15.73
C TYR A 393 -20.59 -15.81 -14.69
N ARG A 394 -19.96 -16.57 -13.80
CA ARG A 394 -20.56 -17.27 -12.67
C ARG A 394 -19.57 -17.28 -11.52
N TYR A 395 -19.71 -16.29 -10.67
CA TYR A 395 -19.15 -16.34 -9.33
C TYR A 395 -20.09 -17.19 -8.48
N GLY A 396 -19.57 -18.20 -7.78
CA GLY A 396 -20.36 -19.06 -6.88
C GLY A 396 -20.30 -20.57 -7.20
N GLY A 397 -19.78 -21.34 -6.23
CA GLY A 397 -19.64 -22.80 -6.22
C GLY A 397 -18.72 -23.24 -5.07
N ASN A 398 -18.96 -24.45 -4.50
CA ASN A 398 -18.28 -25.10 -3.35
C ASN A 398 -17.43 -24.20 -2.44
N GLY A 399 -18.03 -23.71 -1.35
CA GLY A 399 -17.31 -23.04 -0.26
C GLY A 399 -17.35 -21.52 -0.26
N MET A 400 -18.27 -20.86 -0.99
CA MET A 400 -18.49 -19.41 -0.91
C MET A 400 -19.86 -19.11 -0.25
N PRO A 401 -19.99 -18.14 0.69
CA PRO A 401 -21.26 -17.80 1.34
C PRO A 401 -22.31 -17.23 0.37
N GLY A 402 -23.16 -18.11 -0.18
CA GLY A 402 -24.45 -17.86 -0.85
C GLY A 402 -24.63 -16.55 -1.64
N THR A 403 -23.65 -16.16 -2.44
CA THR A 403 -23.80 -15.19 -3.51
C THR A 403 -23.27 -15.80 -4.78
N SER A 404 -24.13 -16.57 -5.45
CA SER A 404 -23.87 -16.89 -6.85
C SER A 404 -24.20 -15.66 -7.69
N ALA A 405 -23.21 -14.83 -8.02
CA ALA A 405 -23.39 -13.75 -8.98
C ALA A 405 -23.17 -14.34 -10.37
N THR A 406 -24.27 -14.54 -11.10
CA THR A 406 -24.27 -15.07 -12.47
C THR A 406 -24.87 -14.05 -13.41
N GLY A 407 -24.22 -13.84 -14.54
CA GLY A 407 -24.73 -12.93 -15.55
C GLY A 407 -23.96 -13.05 -16.86
N GLU A 408 -24.44 -12.34 -17.86
CA GLU A 408 -23.79 -12.15 -19.14
C GLU A 408 -23.69 -10.65 -19.39
N ASN A 409 -22.45 -10.17 -19.51
CA ASN A 409 -22.15 -8.81 -19.91
C ASN A 409 -22.33 -8.66 -21.43
N LEU A 410 -22.99 -7.59 -21.85
CA LEU A 410 -23.03 -7.15 -23.24
C LEU A 410 -22.10 -5.95 -23.39
N TYR A 411 -21.32 -5.90 -24.46
CA TYR A 411 -20.56 -4.71 -24.82
C TYR A 411 -20.54 -4.49 -26.33
N ALA A 412 -20.29 -3.25 -26.74
CA ALA A 412 -20.09 -2.87 -28.14
C ALA A 412 -18.83 -2.03 -28.31
N ILE A 413 -18.09 -2.28 -29.39
CA ILE A 413 -16.89 -1.54 -29.76
C ILE A 413 -17.20 -0.65 -30.96
N LEU A 414 -16.87 0.63 -30.80
CA LEU A 414 -16.80 1.62 -31.86
C LEU A 414 -15.31 1.86 -32.17
N GLU A 415 -14.91 1.44 -33.37
CA GLU A 415 -13.55 1.67 -33.87
C GLU A 415 -13.35 3.16 -34.18
N ALA A 416 -12.27 3.73 -33.67
CA ALA A 416 -11.92 5.13 -33.83
C ALA A 416 -11.62 5.48 -35.30
N PRO A 417 -12.27 6.50 -35.88
CA PRO A 417 -11.99 6.91 -37.27
C PRO A 417 -10.56 7.44 -37.49
N ARG A 418 -9.90 7.94 -36.44
CA ARG A 418 -8.53 8.50 -36.47
C ARG A 418 -7.53 7.68 -35.64
N GLY A 419 -7.95 6.55 -35.09
CA GLY A 419 -7.13 5.69 -34.24
C GLY A 419 -6.63 4.46 -34.99
N ASP A 420 -5.58 3.85 -34.48
CA ASP A 420 -5.02 2.57 -34.93
C ASP A 420 -5.51 1.38 -34.07
N ALA A 421 -6.58 1.58 -33.29
CA ALA A 421 -7.16 0.63 -32.33
C ALA A 421 -6.18 0.15 -31.24
N THR A 422 -5.12 0.92 -30.95
CA THR A 422 -4.16 0.60 -29.87
C THR A 422 -4.61 1.04 -28.48
N GLU A 423 -5.58 1.95 -28.41
CA GLU A 423 -6.10 2.51 -27.16
C GLU A 423 -7.63 2.58 -27.17
N ALA A 424 -8.25 2.43 -26.00
CA ALA A 424 -9.69 2.44 -25.85
C ALA A 424 -10.16 3.19 -24.58
N LEU A 425 -11.38 3.74 -24.65
CA LEU A 425 -12.11 4.35 -23.54
C LEU A 425 -13.41 3.57 -23.30
N VAL A 426 -13.86 3.48 -22.05
CA VAL A 426 -15.05 2.69 -21.69
C VAL A 426 -16.15 3.57 -21.11
N LEU A 427 -17.36 3.50 -21.70
CA LEU A 427 -18.59 4.00 -21.10
C LEU A 427 -19.36 2.82 -20.51
N VAL A 428 -19.52 2.81 -19.18
CA VAL A 428 -20.26 1.73 -18.50
C VAL A 428 -21.65 2.21 -18.13
N ALA A 429 -22.68 1.47 -18.51
CA ALA A 429 -24.06 1.68 -18.09
C ALA A 429 -24.66 0.35 -17.64
N ALA A 430 -24.52 0.04 -16.35
CA ALA A 430 -25.07 -1.17 -15.75
C ALA A 430 -26.59 -1.16 -15.81
N TRP A 431 -27.21 -2.31 -16.07
CA TRP A 431 -28.67 -2.47 -16.08
C TRP A 431 -29.27 -2.18 -14.71
N ARG A 432 -28.60 -2.65 -13.64
CA ARG A 432 -28.89 -2.33 -12.25
C ARG A 432 -27.74 -1.59 -11.60
N SER A 433 -28.07 -0.53 -10.87
CA SER A 433 -27.14 0.25 -10.04
C SER A 433 -26.54 -0.56 -8.89
N ALA A 434 -25.60 0.04 -8.15
CA ALA A 434 -25.01 -0.59 -6.96
C ALA A 434 -26.06 -0.84 -5.86
N GLU A 435 -27.12 -0.03 -5.82
CA GLU A 435 -28.26 -0.13 -4.91
C GLU A 435 -29.35 -1.11 -5.41
N GLY A 436 -29.17 -1.71 -6.59
CA GLY A 436 -30.10 -2.69 -7.18
C GLY A 436 -31.23 -2.09 -8.02
N GLU A 437 -31.29 -0.77 -8.12
CA GLU A 437 -32.29 -0.01 -8.88
C GLU A 437 -32.05 -0.06 -10.39
N ALA A 438 -33.12 -0.06 -11.18
CA ALA A 438 -33.03 -0.11 -12.64
C ALA A 438 -32.50 1.21 -13.23
N ASN A 439 -31.40 1.14 -13.99
CA ASN A 439 -30.71 2.29 -14.57
C ASN A 439 -31.24 2.62 -15.97
N VAL A 440 -32.55 2.85 -16.06
CA VAL A 440 -33.24 3.09 -17.34
C VAL A 440 -32.62 4.28 -18.09
N GLN A 441 -32.38 5.39 -17.38
CA GLN A 441 -31.86 6.60 -18.01
C GLN A 441 -30.40 6.44 -18.42
N GLY A 442 -29.61 5.72 -17.63
CA GLY A 442 -28.19 5.51 -17.93
C GLY A 442 -27.99 4.63 -19.17
N VAL A 443 -28.71 3.51 -19.24
CA VAL A 443 -28.65 2.60 -20.39
C VAL A 443 -29.17 3.29 -21.66
N ALA A 444 -30.31 3.98 -21.58
CA ALA A 444 -30.85 4.71 -22.73
C ALA A 444 -29.94 5.84 -23.20
N LEU A 445 -29.30 6.58 -22.29
CA LEU A 445 -28.35 7.64 -22.63
C LEU A 445 -27.07 7.07 -23.26
N ALA A 446 -26.55 5.96 -22.74
CA ALA A 446 -25.41 5.28 -23.35
C ALA A 446 -25.71 4.79 -24.78
N LEU A 447 -26.91 4.25 -25.05
CA LEU A 447 -27.35 3.88 -26.41
C LEU A 447 -27.44 5.11 -27.33
N ALA A 448 -28.03 6.21 -26.85
CA ALA A 448 -28.12 7.45 -27.61
C ALA A 448 -26.74 8.03 -27.93
N LEU A 449 -25.81 8.01 -26.95
CA LEU A 449 -24.42 8.43 -27.13
C LEU A 449 -23.66 7.50 -28.08
N ALA A 450 -23.88 6.18 -28.04
CA ALA A 450 -23.27 5.24 -28.97
C ALA A 450 -23.64 5.55 -30.42
N ARG A 451 -24.93 5.78 -30.68
CA ARG A 451 -25.41 6.25 -31.99
C ARG A 451 -24.85 7.61 -32.36
N TYR A 452 -24.80 8.55 -31.41
CA TYR A 452 -24.28 9.89 -31.65
C TYR A 452 -22.78 9.87 -31.98
N PHE A 453 -21.94 9.27 -31.14
CA PHE A 453 -20.48 9.18 -31.33
C PHE A 453 -20.09 8.49 -32.63
N ARG A 454 -20.87 7.51 -33.11
CA ARG A 454 -20.65 6.87 -34.42
C ARG A 454 -20.68 7.82 -35.60
N ARG A 455 -21.41 8.95 -35.50
CA ARG A 455 -21.50 9.97 -36.56
C ARG A 455 -20.30 10.93 -36.58
N TRP A 456 -19.46 10.92 -35.55
CA TRP A 456 -18.34 11.85 -35.41
C TRP A 456 -17.01 11.21 -35.82
N SER A 457 -16.19 11.97 -36.53
CA SER A 457 -14.88 11.54 -37.00
C SER A 457 -13.72 11.96 -36.10
N LEU A 458 -13.99 12.50 -34.90
CA LEU A 458 -12.98 13.09 -34.02
C LEU A 458 -12.23 12.09 -33.13
N TRP A 459 -12.74 10.87 -32.98
CA TRP A 459 -12.19 9.89 -32.05
C TRP A 459 -10.87 9.32 -32.55
N SER A 460 -9.87 9.35 -31.68
CA SER A 460 -8.54 8.74 -31.86
C SER A 460 -8.36 7.48 -31.02
N LYS A 461 -9.23 7.25 -30.03
CA LYS A 461 -9.30 6.01 -29.24
C LYS A 461 -10.60 5.28 -29.48
N ASP A 462 -10.56 3.96 -29.53
CA ASP A 462 -11.74 3.13 -29.64
C ASP A 462 -12.67 3.38 -28.46
N LEU A 463 -13.98 3.33 -28.67
CA LEU A 463 -14.96 3.52 -27.61
C LEU A 463 -15.69 2.21 -27.34
N ILE A 464 -15.66 1.76 -26.10
CA ILE A 464 -16.33 0.56 -25.63
C ILE A 464 -17.54 0.98 -24.80
N PHE A 465 -18.73 0.53 -25.22
CA PHE A 465 -19.96 0.69 -24.45
C PHE A 465 -20.25 -0.62 -23.73
N LEU A 466 -20.16 -0.63 -22.40
CA LEU A 466 -20.33 -1.81 -21.55
C LEU A 466 -21.67 -1.75 -20.83
N PHE A 467 -22.50 -2.78 -21.03
CA PHE A 467 -23.83 -2.95 -20.44
C PHE A 467 -23.86 -4.23 -19.58
N PRO A 468 -23.32 -4.17 -18.35
CA PRO A 468 -23.33 -5.30 -17.43
C PRO A 468 -24.71 -5.42 -16.76
N PRO A 469 -25.14 -6.63 -16.33
CA PRO A 469 -26.44 -6.79 -15.66
C PRO A 469 -26.47 -6.18 -14.25
N ASP A 470 -25.31 -6.05 -13.60
CA ASP A 470 -25.13 -5.44 -12.29
C ASP A 470 -23.90 -4.51 -12.27
N SER A 471 -23.81 -3.65 -11.25
CA SER A 471 -22.77 -2.63 -11.14
C SER A 471 -21.45 -3.08 -10.50
N LEU A 472 -21.34 -4.31 -9.98
CA LEU A 472 -20.19 -4.72 -9.15
C LEU A 472 -19.49 -5.97 -9.68
N ALA A 473 -20.21 -7.08 -9.85
CA ALA A 473 -19.68 -8.36 -10.33
C ALA A 473 -19.48 -8.36 -11.85
N GLY A 474 -20.45 -7.84 -12.61
CA GLY A 474 -20.36 -7.76 -14.07
C GLY A 474 -19.14 -7.01 -14.58
N PRO A 475 -18.90 -5.75 -14.16
CA PRO A 475 -17.72 -4.99 -14.51
C PRO A 475 -16.41 -5.69 -14.12
N GLN A 476 -16.35 -6.29 -12.92
CA GLN A 476 -15.18 -7.06 -12.47
C GLN A 476 -14.86 -8.21 -13.43
N ALA A 477 -15.86 -9.04 -13.75
CA ALA A 477 -15.71 -10.15 -14.68
C ALA A 477 -15.24 -9.69 -16.06
N TRP A 478 -15.79 -8.58 -16.55
CA TRP A 478 -15.44 -8.06 -17.87
C TRP A 478 -14.00 -7.53 -17.91
N VAL A 479 -13.58 -6.75 -16.91
CA VAL A 479 -12.22 -6.18 -16.84
C VAL A 479 -11.17 -7.27 -16.61
N ASP A 480 -11.45 -8.27 -15.76
CA ASP A 480 -10.57 -9.43 -15.57
C ASP A 480 -10.41 -10.23 -16.87
N ALA A 481 -11.49 -10.37 -17.64
CA ALA A 481 -11.46 -11.02 -18.95
C ALA A 481 -10.73 -10.17 -20.01
N TYR A 482 -10.84 -8.85 -19.93
CA TYR A 482 -10.13 -7.92 -20.80
C TYR A 482 -8.61 -8.04 -20.66
N HIS A 483 -8.12 -8.20 -19.43
CA HIS A 483 -6.69 -8.32 -19.11
C HIS A 483 -6.18 -9.77 -19.04
N ASP A 484 -6.98 -10.77 -19.43
CA ASP A 484 -6.61 -12.19 -19.35
C ASP A 484 -6.20 -12.67 -17.94
N ALA A 485 -6.75 -12.01 -16.90
CA ALA A 485 -6.48 -12.30 -15.49
C ALA A 485 -7.58 -13.14 -14.82
N HIS A 486 -8.65 -13.46 -15.57
CA HIS A 486 -9.80 -14.21 -15.09
C HIS A 486 -9.54 -15.72 -14.92
N ASP A 487 -10.30 -16.37 -14.03
CA ASP A 487 -10.38 -17.84 -13.96
C ASP A 487 -11.39 -18.34 -15.00
N GLY A 488 -10.90 -19.04 -16.04
CA GLY A 488 -11.71 -19.60 -17.12
C GLY A 488 -12.80 -20.58 -16.68
N ARG A 489 -12.78 -21.06 -15.42
CA ARG A 489 -13.87 -21.88 -14.84
C ARG A 489 -15.08 -21.06 -14.42
N GLN A 490 -14.87 -19.80 -14.04
CA GLN A 490 -15.92 -18.91 -13.51
C GLN A 490 -16.32 -17.85 -14.51
N VAL A 491 -15.37 -17.39 -15.33
CA VAL A 491 -15.53 -16.25 -16.22
C VAL A 491 -15.14 -16.68 -17.62
N SER A 492 -15.95 -16.36 -18.62
CA SER A 492 -15.59 -16.64 -20.02
C SER A 492 -14.68 -15.55 -20.59
N ALA A 493 -13.79 -15.95 -21.50
CA ALA A 493 -12.93 -15.01 -22.23
C ALA A 493 -13.75 -14.10 -23.14
N LEU A 494 -13.25 -12.89 -23.40
CA LEU A 494 -13.92 -11.97 -24.31
C LEU A 494 -13.77 -12.45 -25.77
N PRO A 495 -14.86 -12.51 -26.56
CA PRO A 495 -14.77 -12.90 -27.96
C PRO A 495 -13.99 -11.88 -28.80
N ARG A 496 -13.91 -10.63 -28.35
CA ARG A 496 -13.22 -9.52 -29.01
C ARG A 496 -12.63 -8.58 -27.96
N LYS A 497 -11.50 -7.98 -28.27
CA LYS A 497 -10.85 -6.93 -27.48
C LYS A 497 -10.50 -5.76 -28.39
N SER A 498 -10.30 -4.60 -27.79
CA SER A 498 -9.73 -3.43 -28.45
C SER A 498 -8.36 -3.14 -27.81
N GLY A 499 -7.83 -1.94 -27.97
CA GLY A 499 -6.58 -1.48 -27.43
C GLY A 499 -6.50 -1.42 -25.90
N ALA A 500 -5.39 -0.90 -25.39
CA ALA A 500 -5.20 -0.67 -23.96
C ALA A 500 -6.26 0.30 -23.41
N LEU A 501 -6.86 -0.03 -22.27
CA LEU A 501 -7.89 0.81 -21.66
C LEU A 501 -7.23 2.04 -21.01
N GLN A 502 -7.48 3.22 -21.55
CA GLN A 502 -6.91 4.48 -21.06
C GLN A 502 -7.73 5.09 -19.91
N GLY A 503 -9.04 4.86 -19.89
CA GLY A 503 -9.91 5.32 -18.82
C GLY A 503 -11.35 4.84 -19.00
N ALA A 504 -12.12 4.92 -17.92
CA ALA A 504 -13.52 4.53 -17.93
C ALA A 504 -14.41 5.55 -17.20
N VAL A 505 -15.60 5.78 -17.74
CA VAL A 505 -16.64 6.58 -17.07
C VAL A 505 -17.88 5.71 -16.98
N ALA A 506 -18.39 5.53 -15.78
CA ALA A 506 -19.62 4.81 -15.53
C ALA A 506 -20.77 5.80 -15.31
N LEU A 507 -21.95 5.49 -15.83
CA LEU A 507 -23.15 6.29 -15.66
C LEU A 507 -24.17 5.50 -14.86
N ASP A 508 -24.52 6.03 -13.70
CA ASP A 508 -25.54 5.49 -12.83
C ASP A 508 -26.67 6.52 -12.67
N TYR A 509 -27.61 6.46 -13.61
CA TYR A 509 -28.70 7.41 -13.75
C TYR A 509 -30.04 6.69 -13.54
N THR A 510 -30.33 6.43 -12.27
CA THR A 510 -31.56 5.75 -11.82
C THR A 510 -32.65 6.74 -11.42
N ARG A 511 -33.92 6.29 -11.43
CA ARG A 511 -35.05 7.09 -10.92
C ARG A 511 -34.97 7.30 -9.41
N ALA A 512 -34.54 6.30 -8.65
CA ALA A 512 -34.39 6.41 -7.19
C ALA A 512 -33.15 7.23 -6.79
N GLY A 513 -32.06 7.13 -7.57
CA GLY A 513 -30.84 7.93 -7.39
C GLY A 513 -31.05 9.42 -7.60
N MET A 514 -32.13 9.83 -8.32
CA MET A 514 -32.49 11.24 -8.46
C MET A 514 -32.77 11.94 -7.14
N ASN A 515 -33.11 11.21 -6.08
CA ASN A 515 -33.35 11.82 -4.79
C ASN A 515 -32.05 12.00 -3.99
N GLY A 516 -30.95 11.31 -4.33
CA GLY A 516 -29.73 11.27 -3.50
C GLY A 516 -29.99 10.80 -2.06
N GLY A 517 -31.11 10.10 -1.80
CA GLY A 517 -31.60 9.81 -0.45
C GLY A 517 -32.11 11.04 0.33
N GLN A 518 -32.38 12.17 -0.35
CA GLN A 518 -33.01 13.37 0.18
C GLN A 518 -34.53 13.35 -0.05
N ASP A 519 -35.27 14.03 0.83
CA ASP A 519 -36.70 14.26 0.66
C ASP A 519 -36.92 15.24 -0.50
N LEU A 520 -37.83 14.91 -1.44
CA LEU A 520 -38.18 15.82 -2.53
C LEU A 520 -39.35 16.75 -2.14
N PRO A 521 -39.42 17.97 -2.70
CA PRO A 521 -40.60 18.83 -2.57
C PRO A 521 -41.88 18.13 -3.05
N ALA A 522 -43.03 18.44 -2.46
CA ALA A 522 -44.31 18.06 -3.05
C ALA A 522 -44.56 18.86 -4.35
N GLY A 523 -45.20 18.24 -5.34
CA GLY A 523 -45.61 18.93 -6.56
C GLY A 523 -46.62 20.05 -6.30
N PRO A 524 -46.84 20.98 -7.25
CA PRO A 524 -47.84 22.06 -7.14
C PRO A 524 -49.27 21.56 -6.89
N ASP A 525 -49.52 20.29 -7.18
CA ASP A 525 -50.79 19.57 -7.04
C ASP A 525 -50.87 18.73 -5.73
N GLY A 526 -49.91 18.88 -4.81
CA GLY A 526 -49.86 18.15 -3.54
C GLY A 526 -49.52 16.67 -3.67
N ARG A 527 -49.14 16.20 -4.88
CA ARG A 527 -48.71 14.82 -5.13
C ARG A 527 -47.19 14.68 -4.94
N PRO A 528 -46.67 13.49 -4.60
CA PRO A 528 -45.23 13.27 -4.50
C PRO A 528 -44.53 13.62 -5.84
N ALA A 529 -43.36 14.27 -5.77
CA ALA A 529 -42.58 14.73 -6.93
C ALA A 529 -42.12 13.63 -7.91
N SER A 530 -42.44 12.36 -7.64
CA SER A 530 -42.15 11.19 -8.49
C SER A 530 -42.89 11.16 -9.83
N ARG A 531 -43.60 12.24 -10.21
CA ARG A 531 -44.29 12.36 -11.51
C ARG A 531 -43.80 13.53 -12.37
N TYR A 532 -43.16 14.54 -11.77
CA TYR A 532 -42.69 15.75 -12.49
C TYR A 532 -41.17 15.75 -12.76
N SER A 533 -40.40 14.82 -12.18
CA SER A 533 -38.92 14.86 -12.12
C SER A 533 -38.20 13.70 -12.80
N ASP A 534 -38.90 12.75 -13.43
CA ASP A 534 -38.40 11.39 -13.79
C ASP A 534 -37.15 11.30 -14.69
N THR A 535 -36.63 12.43 -15.19
CA THR A 535 -35.44 12.54 -16.04
C THR A 535 -34.63 13.82 -15.81
N ARG A 536 -34.90 14.59 -14.75
CA ARG A 536 -34.21 15.86 -14.50
C ARG A 536 -33.36 15.79 -13.25
N PHE A 537 -32.29 16.56 -13.23
CA PHE A 537 -31.32 16.59 -12.11
C PHE A 537 -30.80 18.01 -11.95
N SER A 538 -30.31 18.40 -10.77
CA SER A 538 -29.67 19.71 -10.55
C SER A 538 -28.18 19.60 -10.27
N ALA A 539 -27.70 18.41 -9.89
CA ALA A 539 -26.32 18.16 -9.51
C ALA A 539 -25.85 16.76 -9.95
N VAL A 540 -24.52 16.57 -10.00
CA VAL A 540 -23.87 15.30 -10.32
C VAL A 540 -22.99 14.89 -9.15
N HIS A 541 -23.23 13.70 -8.62
CA HIS A 541 -22.38 13.09 -7.62
C HIS A 541 -21.30 12.25 -8.32
N VAL A 542 -20.03 12.51 -7.99
CA VAL A 542 -18.90 11.75 -8.52
C VAL A 542 -18.48 10.71 -7.48
N VAL A 543 -18.70 9.44 -7.81
CA VAL A 543 -18.19 8.31 -7.03
C VAL A 543 -16.84 7.89 -7.59
N TYR A 544 -15.84 7.84 -6.71
CA TYR A 544 -14.46 7.58 -7.07
C TYR A 544 -13.77 6.59 -6.13
N ASP A 545 -14.47 6.06 -5.11
CA ASP A 545 -13.87 5.19 -4.11
C ASP A 545 -13.64 3.78 -4.70
N GLY A 546 -12.39 3.40 -4.86
CA GLY A 546 -11.97 2.10 -5.33
C GLY A 546 -11.92 1.02 -4.24
N VAL A 547 -11.77 -0.23 -4.70
CA VAL A 547 -11.51 -1.37 -3.82
C VAL A 547 -10.20 -1.13 -3.07
N ASN A 548 -10.11 -1.58 -1.82
CA ASN A 548 -8.90 -1.50 -1.01
C ASN A 548 -8.37 -0.07 -0.77
N GLY A 549 -9.19 0.96 -0.96
CA GLY A 549 -8.79 2.36 -0.80
C GLY A 549 -7.99 2.92 -1.98
N GLN A 550 -8.04 2.24 -3.14
CA GLN A 550 -7.52 2.79 -4.39
C GLN A 550 -8.34 4.00 -4.83
N LEU A 551 -7.68 4.93 -5.50
CA LEU A 551 -8.28 6.17 -5.99
C LEU A 551 -7.86 6.36 -7.45
N PRO A 552 -8.74 6.90 -8.30
CA PRO A 552 -8.35 7.29 -9.64
C PRO A 552 -7.40 8.49 -9.57
N ASN A 553 -6.72 8.76 -10.68
CA ASN A 553 -5.98 9.98 -10.82
C ASN A 553 -6.88 11.22 -10.58
N LEU A 554 -6.43 12.14 -9.72
CA LEU A 554 -7.19 13.33 -9.33
C LEU A 554 -7.60 14.21 -10.52
N ASP A 555 -6.82 14.23 -11.61
CA ASP A 555 -7.14 15.02 -12.81
C ASP A 555 -8.40 14.54 -13.51
N LEU A 556 -8.77 13.26 -13.42
CA LEU A 556 -10.03 12.74 -13.94
C LEU A 556 -11.22 13.35 -13.18
N ILE A 557 -11.15 13.41 -11.86
CA ILE A 557 -12.18 14.04 -11.03
C ILE A 557 -12.24 15.54 -11.32
N ASN A 558 -11.09 16.22 -11.36
CA ASN A 558 -11.04 17.65 -11.64
C ASN A 558 -11.57 18.00 -13.03
N THR A 559 -11.32 17.14 -14.03
CA THR A 559 -11.88 17.26 -15.38
C THR A 559 -13.39 17.23 -15.36
N VAL A 560 -13.99 16.25 -14.67
CA VAL A 560 -15.44 16.15 -14.51
C VAL A 560 -15.99 17.38 -13.77
N VAL A 561 -15.33 17.81 -12.68
CA VAL A 561 -15.74 19.00 -11.91
C VAL A 561 -15.69 20.26 -12.77
N ALA A 562 -14.63 20.46 -13.56
CA ALA A 562 -14.48 21.61 -14.45
C ALA A 562 -15.52 21.62 -15.57
N ILE A 563 -15.84 20.46 -16.16
CA ILE A 563 -16.85 20.34 -17.22
C ILE A 563 -18.25 20.56 -16.66
N ALA A 564 -18.64 19.82 -15.62
CA ALA A 564 -19.98 19.88 -15.07
C ALA A 564 -20.24 21.25 -14.41
N GLY A 565 -19.33 21.71 -13.54
CA GLY A 565 -19.47 22.97 -12.83
C GLY A 565 -19.21 24.19 -13.69
N GLY A 566 -18.12 24.20 -14.45
CA GLY A 566 -17.67 25.35 -15.22
C GLY A 566 -18.43 25.53 -16.53
N GLN A 567 -18.44 24.51 -17.39
CA GLN A 567 -19.03 24.61 -18.74
C GLN A 567 -20.55 24.43 -18.73
N MET A 568 -21.07 23.50 -17.90
CA MET A 568 -22.49 23.10 -17.91
C MET A 568 -23.32 23.73 -16.79
N GLY A 569 -22.70 24.50 -15.88
CA GLY A 569 -23.40 25.16 -14.78
C GLY A 569 -24.13 24.19 -13.83
N THR A 570 -23.66 22.94 -13.76
CA THR A 570 -24.26 21.87 -12.98
C THR A 570 -23.44 21.64 -11.71
N ALA A 571 -24.09 21.63 -10.55
CA ALA A 571 -23.40 21.43 -9.29
C ALA A 571 -22.75 20.03 -9.22
N VAL A 572 -21.64 19.91 -8.48
CA VAL A 572 -20.94 18.64 -8.29
C VAL A 572 -20.77 18.36 -6.80
N SER A 573 -21.13 17.17 -6.37
CA SER A 573 -20.97 16.70 -5.00
C SER A 573 -20.08 15.45 -4.93
N LEU A 574 -19.49 15.24 -3.75
CA LEU A 574 -18.59 14.14 -3.44
C LEU A 574 -19.00 13.52 -2.10
N GLN A 575 -18.70 12.23 -1.91
CA GLN A 575 -18.84 11.54 -0.61
C GLN A 575 -20.24 11.66 0.04
N HIS A 576 -21.28 11.77 -0.80
CA HIS A 576 -22.68 11.95 -0.39
C HIS A 576 -22.89 13.19 0.51
N VAL A 577 -22.02 14.19 0.38
CA VAL A 577 -22.17 15.50 1.01
C VAL A 577 -22.89 16.41 0.03
N TRP A 578 -24.23 16.33 0.06
CA TRP A 578 -25.12 16.95 -0.93
C TRP A 578 -25.09 18.48 -0.92
N HIS A 579 -24.85 19.08 0.25
CA HIS A 579 -24.59 20.50 0.42
C HIS A 579 -23.22 20.68 1.04
N HIS A 580 -22.38 21.48 0.39
CA HIS A 580 -21.01 21.71 0.82
C HIS A 580 -20.68 23.19 0.68
N ALA A 581 -20.66 23.93 1.79
CA ALA A 581 -20.43 25.37 1.81
C ALA A 581 -18.92 25.75 1.86
N ASP A 582 -18.04 24.76 1.67
CA ASP A 582 -16.58 24.89 1.86
C ASP A 582 -16.20 25.33 3.29
N SER A 583 -17.07 25.04 4.27
CA SER A 583 -16.79 25.28 5.69
C SER A 583 -15.82 24.22 6.24
N PRO A 584 -15.01 24.52 7.28
CA PRO A 584 -14.15 23.52 7.92
C PRO A 584 -14.90 22.26 8.39
N ALA A 585 -16.14 22.42 8.83
CA ALA A 585 -17.00 21.31 9.25
C ALA A 585 -17.41 20.42 8.06
N ASP A 586 -17.81 21.01 6.94
CA ASP A 586 -18.14 20.25 5.72
C ASP A 586 -16.91 19.55 5.17
N ARG A 587 -15.76 20.24 5.14
CA ARG A 587 -14.48 19.67 4.73
C ARG A 587 -14.08 18.47 5.58
N LEU A 588 -14.19 18.59 6.91
CA LEU A 588 -13.94 17.49 7.84
C LEU A 588 -14.89 16.32 7.58
N ARG A 589 -16.18 16.60 7.37
CA ARG A 589 -17.20 15.58 7.09
C ARG A 589 -16.91 14.85 5.79
N THR A 590 -16.58 15.56 4.71
CA THR A 590 -16.19 14.99 3.41
C THR A 590 -14.97 14.10 3.56
N MET A 591 -13.92 14.58 4.24
CA MET A 591 -12.70 13.82 4.49
C MET A 591 -12.96 12.55 5.30
N LEU A 592 -13.66 12.64 6.43
CA LEU A 592 -13.93 11.48 7.29
C LEU A 592 -14.81 10.43 6.60
N ARG A 593 -15.79 10.86 5.79
CA ARG A 593 -16.60 9.93 4.99
C ARG A 593 -15.77 9.22 3.92
N GLY A 594 -14.93 9.96 3.20
CA GLY A 594 -13.99 9.36 2.24
C GLY A 594 -13.03 8.39 2.91
N MET A 595 -12.47 8.77 4.07
CA MET A 595 -11.61 7.87 4.85
C MET A 595 -12.35 6.60 5.28
N LEU A 596 -13.60 6.70 5.72
CA LEU A 596 -14.39 5.53 6.12
C LEU A 596 -14.60 4.58 4.94
N ARG A 597 -14.98 5.09 3.76
CA ARG A 597 -15.18 4.28 2.54
C ARG A 597 -13.89 3.62 2.08
N GLN A 598 -12.81 4.38 1.99
CA GLN A 598 -11.48 3.87 1.65
C GLN A 598 -10.99 2.83 2.66
N GLY A 599 -11.28 3.03 3.95
CA GLY A 599 -10.92 2.10 5.02
C GLY A 599 -11.67 0.78 4.95
N VAL A 600 -12.96 0.80 4.60
CA VAL A 600 -13.74 -0.44 4.35
C VAL A 600 -13.18 -1.18 3.13
N GLY A 601 -12.84 -0.45 2.07
CA GLY A 601 -12.20 -0.99 0.87
C GLY A 601 -13.12 -1.84 -0.02
N ALA A 602 -14.44 -1.73 0.16
CA ALA A 602 -15.42 -2.39 -0.71
C ALA A 602 -15.60 -1.63 -2.02
N ALA A 603 -15.99 -2.33 -3.09
CA ALA A 603 -16.35 -1.70 -4.36
C ALA A 603 -17.60 -0.82 -4.17
N THR A 604 -17.57 0.41 -4.69
CA THR A 604 -18.68 1.38 -4.56
C THR A 604 -19.45 1.59 -5.85
N GLY A 605 -18.95 1.08 -6.98
CA GLY A 605 -19.63 1.09 -8.26
C GLY A 605 -18.80 0.45 -9.37
N PRO A 606 -19.24 0.55 -10.63
CA PRO A 606 -18.58 -0.10 -11.77
C PRO A 606 -17.13 0.34 -11.96
N HIS A 607 -16.82 1.59 -11.64
CA HIS A 607 -15.49 2.18 -11.75
C HIS A 607 -14.45 1.44 -10.88
N SER A 608 -14.86 0.86 -9.74
CA SER A 608 -13.93 0.24 -8.79
C SER A 608 -13.18 -0.97 -9.40
N ALA A 609 -13.78 -1.68 -10.37
CA ALA A 609 -13.17 -2.83 -11.05
C ALA A 609 -11.97 -2.47 -11.94
N PHE A 610 -11.93 -1.24 -12.45
CA PHE A 610 -10.90 -0.77 -13.39
C PHE A 610 -9.59 -0.41 -12.68
N MET A 611 -9.66 0.03 -11.43
CA MET A 611 -8.52 0.57 -10.70
C MET A 611 -7.41 -0.45 -10.42
N ALA A 612 -7.79 -1.72 -10.22
CA ALA A 612 -6.82 -2.80 -10.00
C ALA A 612 -5.87 -3.01 -11.20
N TYR A 613 -6.30 -2.56 -12.38
CA TYR A 613 -5.53 -2.62 -13.63
C TYR A 613 -4.93 -1.28 -14.04
N HIS A 614 -4.88 -0.31 -13.12
CA HIS A 614 -4.41 1.06 -13.36
C HIS A 614 -5.18 1.78 -14.48
N VAL A 615 -6.47 1.45 -14.63
CA VAL A 615 -7.38 2.17 -15.52
C VAL A 615 -8.17 3.17 -14.68
N ASP A 616 -7.91 4.45 -14.89
CA ASP A 616 -8.58 5.51 -14.14
C ASP A 616 -10.07 5.57 -14.46
N ALA A 617 -10.91 5.50 -13.43
CA ALA A 617 -12.34 5.41 -13.60
C ALA A 617 -13.15 6.14 -12.52
N VAL A 618 -14.30 6.68 -12.93
CA VAL A 618 -15.28 7.33 -12.04
C VAL A 618 -16.71 6.94 -12.42
N THR A 619 -17.62 6.93 -11.45
CA THR A 619 -19.07 6.81 -11.69
C THR A 619 -19.76 8.15 -11.48
N LEU A 620 -20.58 8.56 -12.44
CA LEU A 620 -21.40 9.77 -12.39
C LEU A 620 -22.83 9.42 -12.03
N GLN A 621 -23.32 10.00 -10.94
CA GLN A 621 -24.66 9.83 -10.39
C GLN A 621 -25.41 11.17 -10.38
N PRO A 622 -26.19 11.50 -11.44
CA PRO A 622 -27.05 12.68 -11.41
C PRO A 622 -28.16 12.56 -10.36
N TYR A 623 -28.40 13.65 -9.62
CA TYR A 623 -29.43 13.77 -8.59
C TYR A 623 -30.02 15.19 -8.51
N VAL A 624 -31.15 15.31 -7.82
CA VAL A 624 -31.83 16.56 -7.49
C VAL A 624 -31.39 16.97 -6.10
N ALA A 625 -30.58 18.02 -6.01
CA ALA A 625 -30.20 18.60 -4.74
C ALA A 625 -31.38 19.37 -4.14
N THR A 626 -31.60 19.25 -2.83
CA THR A 626 -32.72 19.89 -2.13
C THR A 626 -32.29 20.64 -0.88
N VAL A 627 -32.66 21.92 -0.74
CA VAL A 627 -32.38 22.74 0.45
C VAL A 627 -33.63 22.86 1.34
N ARG A 628 -33.44 22.76 2.66
CA ARG A 628 -34.51 23.01 3.64
C ARG A 628 -34.48 24.48 4.08
N THR A 629 -35.60 25.18 3.96
CA THR A 629 -35.74 26.59 4.37
C THR A 629 -35.89 26.68 5.89
N PRO A 630 -35.64 27.87 6.50
CA PRO A 630 -35.91 28.10 7.92
C PRO A 630 -37.38 27.88 8.32
N ALA A 631 -38.32 28.01 7.37
CA ALA A 631 -39.74 27.73 7.57
C ALA A 631 -40.08 26.23 7.57
N GLY A 632 -39.11 25.36 7.24
CA GLY A 632 -39.27 23.91 7.21
C GLY A 632 -39.56 23.34 5.83
N ASP A 633 -39.81 24.18 4.82
CA ASP A 633 -40.10 23.77 3.44
C ASP A 633 -38.86 23.21 2.75
N ILE A 634 -39.07 22.28 1.81
CA ILE A 634 -38.01 21.66 1.02
C ILE A 634 -38.10 22.19 -0.41
N LEU A 635 -37.03 22.81 -0.90
CA LEU A 635 -36.94 23.38 -2.23
C LEU A 635 -35.81 22.71 -3.03
N VAL A 636 -35.92 22.70 -4.35
CA VAL A 636 -34.82 22.27 -5.22
C VAL A 636 -33.70 23.32 -5.18
N ASP A 637 -32.48 22.86 -4.97
CA ASP A 637 -31.27 23.67 -5.01
C ASP A 637 -30.67 23.60 -6.43
N GLY A 638 -30.51 24.77 -7.05
CA GLY A 638 -30.02 24.92 -8.43
C GLY A 638 -31.08 24.72 -9.53
N TRP A 639 -30.63 24.85 -10.78
CA TRP A 639 -31.48 24.69 -11.96
C TRP A 639 -31.63 23.23 -12.36
N LEU A 640 -32.86 22.80 -12.67
CA LEU A 640 -33.13 21.47 -13.19
C LEU A 640 -32.66 21.32 -14.64
N GLN A 641 -31.62 20.53 -14.81
CA GLN A 641 -31.04 20.08 -16.07
C GLN A 641 -31.78 18.86 -16.61
N ASP A 642 -31.72 18.66 -17.93
CA ASP A 642 -32.29 17.51 -18.62
C ASP A 642 -31.23 16.45 -18.95
N ALA A 643 -31.66 15.27 -19.38
CA ALA A 643 -30.75 14.20 -19.78
C ALA A 643 -29.79 14.57 -20.93
N MET A 644 -30.12 15.59 -21.74
CA MET A 644 -29.20 16.12 -22.76
C MET A 644 -28.00 16.82 -22.12
N ALA A 645 -28.20 17.55 -21.01
CA ALA A 645 -27.09 18.13 -20.25
C ALA A 645 -26.13 17.04 -19.75
N MET A 646 -26.64 15.92 -19.23
CA MET A 646 -25.79 14.79 -18.84
C MET A 646 -25.04 14.20 -20.05
N GLY A 647 -25.69 14.06 -21.19
CA GLY A 647 -25.04 13.62 -22.43
C GLY A 647 -23.92 14.56 -22.87
N ARG A 648 -24.08 15.88 -22.70
CA ARG A 648 -23.01 16.87 -22.96
C ARG A 648 -21.86 16.76 -21.96
N ILE A 649 -22.13 16.51 -20.68
CA ILE A 649 -21.08 16.27 -19.68
C ILE A 649 -20.25 15.05 -20.07
N LEU A 650 -20.91 13.95 -20.46
CA LEU A 650 -20.23 12.73 -20.92
C LEU A 650 -19.46 12.97 -22.22
N GLU A 651 -20.06 13.62 -23.21
CA GLU A 651 -19.37 13.99 -24.46
C GLU A 651 -18.09 14.79 -24.19
N ALA A 652 -18.16 15.84 -23.36
CA ALA A 652 -17.00 16.64 -23.03
C ALA A 652 -15.93 15.84 -22.26
N THR A 653 -16.35 14.95 -21.36
CA THR A 653 -15.43 14.09 -20.59
C THR A 653 -14.69 13.13 -21.52
N PHE A 654 -15.41 12.46 -22.43
CA PHE A 654 -14.81 11.56 -23.41
C PHE A 654 -13.90 12.29 -24.40
N ARG A 655 -14.25 13.51 -24.81
CA ARG A 655 -13.36 14.34 -25.64
C ARG A 655 -12.06 14.69 -24.92
N SER A 656 -12.15 15.03 -23.62
CA SER A 656 -10.98 15.33 -22.79
C SER A 656 -10.05 14.12 -22.65
N LEU A 657 -10.61 12.92 -22.39
CA LEU A 657 -9.86 11.68 -22.32
C LEU A 657 -9.31 11.23 -23.69
N ASN A 658 -10.03 11.50 -24.77
CA ASN A 658 -9.60 11.20 -26.13
C ASN A 658 -8.33 11.97 -26.51
N ASN A 659 -8.10 13.15 -25.92
CA ASN A 659 -6.91 13.97 -26.18
C ASN A 659 -5.63 13.48 -25.47
N LEU A 660 -5.75 12.61 -24.45
CA LEU A 660 -4.58 12.07 -23.75
C LEU A 660 -3.67 11.30 -24.72
N LEU A 661 -2.36 11.50 -24.64
CA LEU A 661 -1.38 10.73 -25.43
C LEU A 661 -0.77 9.58 -24.65
N GLU A 662 -0.94 9.61 -23.33
CA GLU A 662 -0.42 8.64 -22.38
C GLU A 662 -1.40 8.51 -21.20
N HIS A 663 -1.25 7.43 -20.43
CA HIS A 663 -2.02 7.26 -19.19
C HIS A 663 -1.79 8.45 -18.26
N LEU A 664 -2.79 8.82 -17.45
CA LEU A 664 -2.63 9.87 -16.45
C LEU A 664 -1.53 9.44 -15.45
N HIS A 665 -0.48 10.24 -15.31
CA HIS A 665 0.65 9.92 -14.42
C HIS A 665 1.25 11.15 -13.72
N GLN A 666 0.87 12.36 -14.14
CA GLN A 666 1.41 13.62 -13.59
C GLN A 666 0.74 14.05 -12.28
N SER A 667 -0.56 13.80 -12.12
CA SER A 667 -1.34 14.21 -10.94
C SER A 667 -1.33 13.16 -9.82
N PHE A 668 -1.92 13.51 -8.68
CA PHE A 668 -1.87 12.73 -7.45
C PHE A 668 -2.78 11.49 -7.51
N PHE A 669 -2.22 10.34 -7.11
CA PHE A 669 -2.95 9.09 -6.84
C PHE A 669 -3.25 8.88 -5.34
N PHE A 670 -2.59 9.66 -4.47
CA PHE A 670 -2.73 9.56 -3.02
C PHE A 670 -3.14 10.92 -2.46
N TYR A 671 -4.44 11.09 -2.23
CA TYR A 671 -5.04 12.32 -1.76
C TYR A 671 -6.25 12.06 -0.86
N LEU A 672 -6.59 13.04 -0.03
CA LEU A 672 -7.89 13.14 0.64
C LEU A 672 -8.65 14.34 0.08
N LEU A 673 -9.86 14.12 -0.45
CA LEU A 673 -10.72 15.20 -0.88
C LEU A 673 -11.45 15.80 0.32
N LEU A 674 -11.34 17.12 0.45
CA LEU A 674 -12.07 17.93 1.41
C LEU A 674 -13.32 18.55 0.78
N GLY A 675 -13.37 18.62 -0.55
CA GLY A 675 -14.49 19.14 -1.32
C GLY A 675 -14.17 19.06 -2.81
N ARG A 676 -15.11 19.50 -3.66
CA ARG A 676 -14.96 19.45 -5.13
C ARG A 676 -13.73 20.18 -5.68
N GLU A 677 -13.25 21.19 -4.95
CA GLU A 677 -12.13 22.05 -5.35
C GLU A 677 -10.99 22.04 -4.33
N ARG A 678 -11.00 21.15 -3.33
CA ARG A 678 -10.00 21.12 -2.26
C ARG A 678 -9.53 19.72 -1.91
N PHE A 679 -8.22 19.56 -1.78
CA PHE A 679 -7.58 18.29 -1.46
C PHE A 679 -6.38 18.45 -0.53
N VAL A 680 -5.97 17.33 0.06
CA VAL A 680 -4.74 17.17 0.84
C VAL A 680 -3.90 16.06 0.21
N SER A 681 -2.62 16.36 -0.07
CA SER A 681 -1.67 15.39 -0.62
C SER A 681 -1.13 14.43 0.45
N ILE A 682 -0.66 13.25 0.03
CA ILE A 682 -0.03 12.23 0.90
C ILE A 682 1.01 12.77 1.88
N GLY A 683 1.88 13.69 1.46
CA GLY A 683 2.94 14.24 2.32
C GLY A 683 2.42 14.96 3.57
N THR A 684 1.18 15.47 3.53
CA THR A 684 0.58 16.23 4.64
C THR A 684 -0.17 15.32 5.60
N TYR A 685 -0.94 14.33 5.09
CA TYR A 685 -1.76 13.48 5.95
C TYR A 685 -1.02 12.22 6.44
N LEU A 686 -0.05 11.68 5.71
CA LEU A 686 0.64 10.43 6.06
C LEU A 686 1.30 10.44 7.46
N PRO A 687 1.92 11.55 7.93
CA PRO A 687 2.49 11.61 9.27
C PRO A 687 1.50 11.28 10.40
N SER A 688 0.20 11.55 10.21
CA SER A 688 -0.82 11.25 11.23
C SER A 688 -0.93 9.75 11.52
N ALA A 689 -1.05 8.92 10.48
CA ALA A 689 -1.09 7.46 10.62
C ALA A 689 0.27 6.89 11.04
N MET A 690 1.38 7.47 10.59
CA MET A 690 2.72 7.08 11.04
C MET A 690 2.90 7.29 12.55
N LEU A 691 2.44 8.42 13.08
CA LEU A 691 2.51 8.70 14.52
C LEU A 691 1.62 7.74 15.32
N VAL A 692 0.41 7.46 14.82
CA VAL A 692 -0.44 6.42 15.43
C VAL A 692 0.28 5.07 15.37
N ALA A 693 0.85 4.62 14.26
CA ALA A 693 1.58 3.34 14.21
C ALA A 693 2.83 3.32 15.11
N ALA A 694 3.57 4.43 15.18
CA ALA A 694 4.80 4.56 15.97
C ALA A 694 4.56 4.38 17.48
N ASN A 695 3.35 4.65 17.97
CA ASN A 695 2.98 4.43 19.38
C ASN A 695 3.28 2.98 19.83
N PHE A 696 2.98 2.02 18.96
CA PHE A 696 3.17 0.60 19.25
C PHE A 696 4.65 0.23 19.29
N THR A 697 5.45 0.72 18.35
CA THR A 697 6.90 0.49 18.29
C THR A 697 7.61 1.11 19.48
N ILE A 698 7.26 2.34 19.86
CA ILE A 698 7.83 3.03 21.03
C ILE A 698 7.54 2.26 22.31
N MET A 699 6.29 1.81 22.49
CA MET A 699 5.91 0.99 23.63
C MET A 699 6.63 -0.37 23.63
N ALA A 700 6.75 -1.02 22.48
CA ALA A 700 7.48 -2.28 22.34
C ALA A 700 8.94 -2.14 22.79
N ILE A 701 9.66 -1.13 22.27
CA ILE A 701 11.04 -0.84 22.67
C ILE A 701 11.12 -0.56 24.19
N GLY A 702 10.18 0.22 24.74
CA GLY A 702 10.11 0.48 26.18
C GLY A 702 9.96 -0.78 27.03
N LEU A 703 9.14 -1.75 26.57
CA LEU A 703 8.94 -3.03 27.24
C LEU A 703 10.15 -3.96 27.10
N TRP A 704 10.80 -3.96 25.93
CA TRP A 704 12.05 -4.68 25.69
C TRP A 704 13.17 -4.20 26.62
N LEU A 705 13.31 -2.88 26.80
CA LEU A 705 14.27 -2.30 27.73
C LEU A 705 13.95 -2.68 29.19
N LYS A 706 12.67 -2.61 29.60
CA LYS A 706 12.21 -3.04 30.93
C LYS A 706 12.40 -4.53 31.22
N SER A 707 12.49 -5.37 30.19
CA SER A 707 12.72 -6.81 30.37
C SER A 707 14.17 -7.16 30.71
N GLY A 708 15.12 -6.26 30.42
CA GLY A 708 16.55 -6.51 30.64
C GLY A 708 17.09 -6.13 32.02
N ARG A 709 16.23 -5.70 32.95
CA ARG A 709 16.59 -5.36 34.35
C ARG A 709 15.95 -6.38 35.31
N GLU A 710 16.74 -6.95 36.22
CA GLU A 710 16.25 -7.89 37.24
C GLU A 710 15.29 -7.20 38.23
N ALA A 711 14.33 -7.97 38.74
CA ALA A 711 13.29 -7.54 39.68
C ALA A 711 13.80 -7.40 41.13
N GLY A 712 14.94 -6.73 41.35
CA GLY A 712 15.58 -6.57 42.66
C GLY A 712 15.08 -5.41 43.52
N GLU A 713 14.34 -4.44 42.97
CA GLU A 713 14.10 -3.16 43.67
C GLU A 713 12.92 -3.13 44.67
N GLU A 714 12.06 -4.16 44.78
CA GLU A 714 10.95 -4.12 45.76
C GLU A 714 11.29 -4.64 47.16
N LYS A 715 12.51 -5.18 47.41
CA LYS A 715 12.90 -5.69 48.74
C LYS A 715 13.74 -4.74 49.62
N LEU A 716 14.13 -3.55 49.14
CA LEU A 716 15.00 -2.63 49.92
C LEU A 716 14.25 -1.53 50.71
N GLN A 717 12.93 -1.65 50.95
CA GLN A 717 12.17 -0.68 51.75
C GLN A 717 11.56 -1.24 53.04
N LYS A 718 11.99 -2.42 53.50
CA LYS A 718 11.71 -2.91 54.86
C LYS A 718 12.98 -3.50 55.47
N GLY A 719 13.94 -2.64 55.74
CA GLY A 719 15.13 -2.93 56.54
C GLY A 719 15.50 -1.65 57.26
N ASP A 720 15.58 -1.75 58.57
CA ASP A 720 15.75 -0.67 59.55
C ASP A 720 16.94 0.26 59.21
N ASP A 721 16.73 1.57 59.37
CA ASP A 721 17.77 2.58 59.26
C ASP A 721 18.73 2.43 60.45
N ARG A 722 19.85 1.72 60.24
CA ARG A 722 21.13 1.98 60.89
C ARG A 722 22.25 1.12 60.31
N ASP A 723 23.36 1.79 60.04
CA ASP A 723 24.66 1.28 59.59
C ASP A 723 24.77 0.81 58.13
N LEU A 724 25.44 1.61 57.30
CA LEU A 724 26.78 1.28 56.80
C LEU A 724 27.36 2.40 55.92
N LYS A 725 28.62 2.74 56.22
CA LYS A 725 29.48 3.69 55.51
C LYS A 725 29.88 3.18 54.13
N HIS A 726 29.91 4.12 53.18
CA HIS A 726 30.79 4.26 52.02
C HIS A 726 31.50 2.98 51.53
N ASN A 727 30.97 2.40 50.45
CA ASN A 727 31.76 1.69 49.44
C ASN A 727 31.15 1.97 48.07
N ASP A 728 31.75 2.93 47.37
CA ASP A 728 31.39 3.37 46.03
C ASP A 728 31.99 2.39 45.01
N HIS A 729 31.45 1.18 44.96
CA HIS A 729 31.55 0.32 43.79
C HIS A 729 30.17 0.27 43.16
N GLN A 730 30.03 0.96 42.02
CA GLN A 730 28.91 0.78 41.11
C GLN A 730 28.79 -0.71 40.77
N LEU A 731 27.88 -1.40 41.47
CA LEU A 731 27.42 -2.73 41.10
C LEU A 731 26.68 -2.59 39.77
N GLU A 732 27.41 -2.76 38.67
CA GLU A 732 26.80 -3.05 37.37
C GLU A 732 25.97 -4.33 37.54
N THR A 733 24.65 -4.16 37.64
CA THR A 733 23.73 -5.30 37.65
C THR A 733 23.95 -6.08 36.35
N PRO A 734 24.22 -7.40 36.41
CA PRO A 734 24.44 -8.19 35.21
C PRO A 734 23.17 -8.11 34.34
N PRO A 735 23.32 -8.00 33.00
CA PRO A 735 22.18 -7.95 32.10
C PRO A 735 21.36 -9.24 32.26
N ALA A 736 20.09 -9.10 32.67
CA ALA A 736 19.21 -10.25 32.84
C ALA A 736 19.07 -11.00 31.51
N GLU A 737 19.35 -12.31 31.53
CA GLU A 737 19.11 -13.18 30.38
C GLU A 737 17.61 -13.16 30.04
N ARG A 738 17.29 -13.12 28.74
CA ARG A 738 15.91 -13.07 28.25
C ARG A 738 15.53 -14.43 27.71
N ASP A 739 14.56 -15.08 28.34
CA ASP A 739 13.94 -16.27 27.76
C ASP A 739 12.93 -15.87 26.67
N LEU A 740 13.31 -16.15 25.42
CA LEU A 740 12.56 -15.73 24.23
C LEU A 740 11.61 -16.82 23.71
N TYR A 741 11.75 -18.07 24.14
CA TYR A 741 11.06 -19.20 23.51
C TYR A 741 9.54 -19.11 23.71
N LEU A 742 9.10 -18.97 24.97
CA LEU A 742 7.68 -18.85 25.30
C LEU A 742 7.07 -17.56 24.70
N PRO A 743 7.68 -16.37 24.83
CA PRO A 743 7.14 -15.16 24.22
C PRO A 743 6.99 -15.20 22.70
N LEU A 744 8.00 -15.70 21.98
CA LEU A 744 7.94 -15.83 20.52
C LEU A 744 6.93 -16.88 20.08
N GLY A 745 6.95 -18.06 20.73
CA GLY A 745 6.02 -19.16 20.43
C GLY A 745 4.57 -18.74 20.64
N PHE A 746 4.27 -18.07 21.76
CA PHE A 746 2.91 -17.60 22.07
C PHE A 746 2.39 -16.59 21.05
N VAL A 747 3.21 -15.59 20.68
CA VAL A 747 2.84 -14.59 19.68
C VAL A 747 2.68 -15.23 18.30
N ALA A 748 3.57 -16.14 17.90
CA ALA A 748 3.47 -16.85 16.63
C ALA A 748 2.20 -17.71 16.53
N VAL A 749 1.82 -18.41 17.60
CA VAL A 749 0.57 -19.18 17.66
C VAL A 749 -0.64 -18.25 17.54
N CYS A 750 -0.69 -17.14 18.29
CA CYS A 750 -1.79 -16.18 18.21
C CYS A 750 -1.93 -15.59 16.80
N GLN A 751 -0.82 -15.24 16.15
CA GLN A 751 -0.82 -14.74 14.77
C GLN A 751 -1.34 -15.80 13.78
N SER A 752 -0.94 -17.07 13.96
CA SER A 752 -1.41 -18.18 13.13
C SER A 752 -2.90 -18.45 13.29
N LEU A 753 -3.45 -18.28 14.50
CA LEU A 753 -4.87 -18.45 14.79
C LEU A 753 -5.76 -17.46 14.03
N GLY A 754 -5.24 -16.31 13.61
CA GLY A 754 -5.98 -15.33 12.79
C GLY A 754 -6.48 -15.87 11.45
N ILE A 755 -5.85 -16.93 10.92
CA ILE A 755 -6.27 -17.61 9.69
C ILE A 755 -7.62 -18.32 9.88
N VAL A 756 -7.95 -18.77 11.10
CA VAL A 756 -9.18 -19.51 11.38
C VAL A 756 -10.43 -18.68 11.13
N PRO A 757 -10.66 -17.51 11.77
CA PRO A 757 -11.82 -16.69 11.48
C PRO A 757 -11.86 -16.21 10.03
N LEU A 758 -10.70 -15.89 9.43
CA LEU A 758 -10.62 -15.55 8.01
C LEU A 758 -11.14 -16.70 7.14
N TYR A 759 -10.74 -17.94 7.40
CA TYR A 759 -11.22 -19.10 6.64
C TYR A 759 -12.72 -19.34 6.89
N VAL A 760 -13.15 -19.34 8.15
CA VAL A 760 -14.54 -19.63 8.55
C VAL A 760 -15.52 -18.66 7.89
N PHE A 761 -15.33 -17.35 8.05
CA PHE A 761 -16.29 -16.37 7.52
C PHE A 761 -16.31 -16.28 5.99
N ASN A 762 -15.22 -16.69 5.33
CA ASN A 762 -15.15 -16.74 3.87
C ASN A 762 -15.68 -18.05 3.26
N HIS A 763 -16.01 -19.07 4.08
CA HIS A 763 -16.49 -20.37 3.60
C HIS A 763 -17.81 -20.85 4.20
N LEU A 764 -18.30 -20.23 5.26
CA LEU A 764 -19.61 -20.56 5.83
C LEU A 764 -20.75 -20.26 4.86
N PRO A 765 -21.78 -21.11 4.72
CA PRO A 765 -22.94 -20.77 3.92
C PRO A 765 -23.72 -19.60 4.53
N THR A 766 -24.45 -18.84 3.71
CA THR A 766 -25.15 -17.61 4.13
C THR A 766 -26.04 -17.77 5.36
N TRP A 767 -26.77 -18.89 5.46
CA TRP A 767 -27.64 -19.16 6.60
C TRP A 767 -26.88 -19.41 7.92
N LEU A 768 -25.60 -19.80 7.85
CA LEU A 768 -24.73 -19.95 9.02
C LEU A 768 -23.90 -18.71 9.36
N LEU A 769 -23.87 -17.67 8.51
CA LEU A 769 -23.02 -16.49 8.76
C LEU A 769 -23.38 -15.78 10.06
N THR A 770 -24.67 -15.45 10.28
CA THR A 770 -25.14 -14.78 11.49
C THR A 770 -24.95 -15.65 12.75
N PRO A 771 -25.45 -16.91 12.82
CA PRO A 771 -25.25 -17.72 14.02
C PRO A 771 -23.78 -18.06 14.25
N GLY A 772 -22.99 -18.26 13.19
CA GLY A 772 -21.55 -18.47 13.26
C GLY A 772 -20.82 -17.24 13.79
N PHE A 773 -21.20 -16.03 13.38
CA PHE A 773 -20.65 -14.79 13.90
C PHE A 773 -20.99 -14.57 15.37
N VAL A 774 -22.24 -14.82 15.78
CA VAL A 774 -22.65 -14.70 17.18
C VAL A 774 -21.91 -15.72 18.05
N ALA A 775 -21.84 -16.98 17.61
CA ALA A 775 -21.07 -18.02 18.30
C ALA A 775 -19.59 -17.66 18.40
N PHE A 776 -18.99 -17.15 17.32
CA PHE A 776 -17.61 -16.66 17.32
C PHE A 776 -17.43 -15.46 18.24
N ALA A 777 -18.35 -14.50 18.28
CA ALA A 777 -18.26 -13.33 19.17
C ALA A 777 -18.30 -13.73 20.65
N ILE A 778 -19.17 -14.69 21.01
CA ILE A 778 -19.24 -15.26 22.36
C ILE A 778 -17.94 -16.02 22.67
N ALA A 779 -17.50 -16.89 21.77
CA ALA A 779 -16.24 -17.64 21.93
C ALA A 779 -15.04 -16.69 22.04
N ASN A 780 -15.02 -15.60 21.26
CA ASN A 780 -13.98 -14.58 21.26
C ASN A 780 -13.91 -13.85 22.60
N ALA A 781 -15.05 -13.52 23.21
CA ALA A 781 -15.08 -12.92 24.55
C ALA A 781 -14.56 -13.89 25.63
N LEU A 782 -14.80 -15.20 25.49
CA LEU A 782 -14.37 -16.23 26.45
C LEU A 782 -12.92 -16.68 26.25
N LEU A 783 -12.41 -16.65 25.02
CA LEU A 783 -11.12 -17.21 24.61
C LEU A 783 -9.93 -16.65 25.42
N PRO A 784 -9.79 -15.32 25.65
CA PRO A 784 -8.72 -14.79 26.48
C PRO A 784 -8.69 -15.34 27.91
N HIS A 785 -9.86 -15.63 28.50
CA HIS A 785 -9.95 -16.21 29.84
C HIS A 785 -9.45 -17.66 29.88
N VAL A 786 -9.80 -18.45 28.86
CA VAL A 786 -9.34 -19.83 28.74
C VAL A 786 -7.83 -19.87 28.50
N VAL A 787 -7.35 -19.09 27.53
CA VAL A 787 -5.92 -19.03 27.18
C VAL A 787 -5.08 -18.53 28.35
N ALA A 788 -5.52 -17.49 29.07
CA ALA A 788 -4.81 -17.00 30.25
C ALA A 788 -4.71 -18.07 31.36
N ARG A 789 -5.77 -18.83 31.61
CA ARG A 789 -5.76 -19.94 32.59
C ARG A 789 -4.81 -21.05 32.19
N VAL A 790 -4.84 -21.48 30.93
CA VAL A 790 -3.94 -22.53 30.40
C VAL A 790 -2.49 -22.06 30.46
N LEU A 791 -2.21 -20.83 30.04
CA LEU A 791 -0.86 -20.25 30.07
C LEU A 791 -0.30 -20.22 31.50
N ASN A 792 -1.11 -19.78 32.47
CA ASN A 792 -0.71 -19.76 33.88
C ASN A 792 -0.56 -21.18 34.48
N ALA A 793 -1.43 -22.12 34.12
CA ALA A 793 -1.39 -23.48 34.64
C ALA A 793 -0.20 -24.29 34.11
N SER A 794 0.08 -24.21 32.81
CA SER A 794 1.10 -25.04 32.14
C SER A 794 2.50 -24.45 32.18
N TYR A 795 2.64 -23.13 32.06
CA TYR A 795 3.96 -22.48 31.89
C TYR A 795 4.36 -21.55 33.05
N ARG A 796 3.40 -21.10 33.88
CA ARG A 796 3.61 -20.14 34.99
C ARG A 796 4.56 -18.98 34.62
N PRO A 797 4.23 -18.18 33.59
CA PRO A 797 5.13 -17.19 33.04
C PRO A 797 5.56 -16.12 34.04
N SER A 798 6.81 -15.68 33.91
CA SER A 798 7.38 -14.59 34.70
C SER A 798 6.87 -13.22 34.24
N THR A 799 7.00 -12.21 35.10
CA THR A 799 6.73 -10.81 34.73
C THR A 799 7.58 -10.36 33.53
N GLN A 800 8.80 -10.88 33.38
CA GLN A 800 9.68 -10.62 32.24
C GLN A 800 9.08 -11.18 30.95
N GLN A 801 8.59 -12.44 30.96
CA GLN A 801 7.97 -13.08 29.80
C GLN A 801 6.67 -12.36 29.39
N PHE A 802 5.83 -11.92 30.33
CA PHE A 802 4.64 -11.10 30.02
C PHE A 802 5.00 -9.78 29.30
N ARG A 803 6.08 -9.11 29.73
CA ARG A 803 6.58 -7.89 29.07
C ARG A 803 7.10 -8.18 27.66
N LEU A 804 7.80 -9.30 27.46
CA LEU A 804 8.32 -9.73 26.16
C LEU A 804 7.20 -10.12 25.18
N ILE A 805 6.18 -10.86 25.63
CA ILE A 805 4.99 -11.19 24.81
C ILE A 805 4.34 -9.91 24.28
N LYS A 806 4.11 -8.94 25.18
CA LYS A 806 3.54 -7.64 24.81
C LYS A 806 4.44 -6.89 23.83
N SER A 807 5.75 -6.86 24.10
CA SER A 807 6.74 -6.21 23.23
C SER A 807 6.69 -6.74 21.80
N PHE A 808 6.70 -8.07 21.62
CA PHE A 808 6.69 -8.68 20.29
C PHE A 808 5.37 -8.47 19.55
N SER A 809 4.23 -8.58 20.25
CA SER A 809 2.92 -8.32 19.66
C SER A 809 2.79 -6.87 19.16
N LEU A 810 3.19 -5.89 19.97
CA LEU A 810 3.12 -4.47 19.59
C LEU A 810 4.12 -4.11 18.48
N LEU A 811 5.30 -4.71 18.46
CA LEU A 811 6.28 -4.49 17.39
C LEU A 811 5.74 -4.97 16.04
N LEU A 812 5.13 -6.17 16.00
CA LEU A 812 4.49 -6.68 14.79
C LEU A 812 3.32 -5.79 14.36
N LEU A 813 2.45 -5.41 15.29
CA LEU A 813 1.32 -4.52 15.00
C LEU A 813 1.79 -3.16 14.43
N GLY A 814 2.79 -2.53 15.05
CA GLY A 814 3.36 -1.27 14.57
C GLY A 814 3.97 -1.38 13.18
N MET A 815 4.67 -2.48 12.90
CA MET A 815 5.26 -2.77 11.58
C MET A 815 4.20 -2.95 10.49
N PHE A 816 3.16 -3.76 10.77
CA PHE A 816 2.05 -3.96 9.84
C PHE A 816 1.29 -2.67 9.55
N LEU A 817 0.94 -1.90 10.58
CA LEU A 817 0.21 -0.64 10.41
C LEU A 817 1.03 0.43 9.70
N SER A 818 2.34 0.49 9.95
CA SER A 818 3.23 1.41 9.21
C SER A 818 3.30 1.05 7.73
N SER A 819 3.39 -0.25 7.41
CA SER A 819 3.40 -0.71 6.02
C SER A 819 2.03 -0.56 5.35
N LEU A 820 0.95 -0.78 6.10
CA LEU A 820 -0.41 -0.64 5.59
C LEU A 820 -0.75 0.82 5.31
N ALA A 821 -0.27 1.78 6.11
CA ALA A 821 -0.56 3.20 5.92
C ALA A 821 -0.02 3.77 4.60
N THR A 822 0.97 3.13 3.97
CA THR A 822 1.44 3.50 2.63
C THR A 822 0.58 2.91 1.50
N LEU A 823 -0.21 1.88 1.79
CA LEU A 823 -1.10 1.21 0.82
C LEU A 823 -2.55 1.68 0.97
N ASN A 824 -3.05 1.69 2.20
CA ASN A 824 -4.36 2.18 2.59
C ASN A 824 -4.24 2.92 3.92
N PHE A 825 -4.03 4.23 3.80
CA PHE A 825 -3.90 5.16 4.92
C PHE A 825 -5.09 5.06 5.88
N SER A 826 -6.31 5.07 5.35
CA SER A 826 -7.52 5.15 6.18
C SER A 826 -7.74 3.88 6.99
N LEU A 827 -7.53 2.70 6.41
CA LEU A 827 -7.62 1.43 7.14
C LEU A 827 -6.55 1.35 8.23
N ALA A 828 -5.30 1.74 7.93
CA ALA A 828 -4.22 1.75 8.92
C ALA A 828 -4.48 2.72 10.07
N PHE A 829 -4.98 3.93 9.77
CA PHE A 829 -5.31 4.93 10.77
C PHE A 829 -6.46 4.46 11.67
N LEU A 830 -7.57 3.99 11.09
CA LEU A 830 -8.74 3.51 11.84
C LEU A 830 -8.39 2.30 12.71
N VAL A 831 -7.74 1.27 12.16
CA VAL A 831 -7.31 0.10 12.92
C VAL A 831 -6.26 0.48 13.97
N GLY A 832 -5.35 1.39 13.65
CA GLY A 832 -4.34 1.89 14.60
C GLY A 832 -4.94 2.62 15.79
N LEU A 833 -5.97 3.44 15.59
CA LEU A 833 -6.70 4.09 16.68
C LEU A 833 -7.44 3.08 17.54
N LEU A 834 -8.15 2.13 16.92
CA LEU A 834 -8.86 1.08 17.63
C LEU A 834 -7.90 0.16 18.40
N ALA A 835 -6.71 -0.10 17.86
CA ALA A 835 -5.70 -0.91 18.53
C ALA A 835 -4.88 -0.13 19.59
N SER A 836 -4.96 1.21 19.62
CA SER A 836 -4.16 2.05 20.53
C SER A 836 -4.29 1.72 22.03
N PRO A 837 -5.44 1.26 22.58
CA PRO A 837 -5.52 0.85 23.97
C PRO A 837 -4.53 -0.29 24.34
N LEU A 838 -4.15 -1.13 23.38
CA LEU A 838 -3.20 -2.24 23.59
C LEU A 838 -1.81 -1.74 24.01
N SER A 839 -1.39 -0.56 23.54
CA SER A 839 -0.09 0.00 23.95
C SER A 839 -0.13 0.49 25.38
N LEU A 840 -1.23 1.14 25.80
CA LEU A 840 -1.34 1.82 27.08
C LEU A 840 -1.59 0.88 28.28
N MET A 841 -2.21 -0.28 28.06
CA MET A 841 -2.59 -1.19 29.17
C MET A 841 -1.41 -1.91 29.82
N ALA A 842 -1.32 -1.94 31.14
CA ALA A 842 -0.28 -2.70 31.83
C ALA A 842 -0.51 -4.22 31.69
N PRO A 843 0.54 -5.04 31.45
CA PRO A 843 0.41 -6.49 31.58
C PRO A 843 0.17 -6.86 33.04
N ALA A 844 -0.79 -7.75 33.29
CA ALA A 844 -1.22 -8.22 34.61
C ALA A 844 -1.42 -7.10 35.66
N PRO A 845 -2.48 -6.26 35.51
CA PRO A 845 -2.74 -5.18 36.46
C PRO A 845 -2.95 -5.72 37.89
N ARG A 846 -2.19 -5.19 38.87
CA ARG A 846 -2.29 -5.58 40.29
C ARG A 846 -3.68 -5.35 40.90
N ARG A 847 -4.41 -4.32 40.43
CA ARG A 847 -5.74 -3.97 40.92
C ARG A 847 -6.84 -4.68 40.11
N THR A 848 -7.66 -5.47 40.79
CA THR A 848 -8.79 -6.22 40.18
C THR A 848 -9.75 -5.32 39.39
N VAL A 849 -10.05 -4.12 39.91
CA VAL A 849 -10.92 -3.14 39.22
C VAL A 849 -10.33 -2.72 37.87
N VAL A 850 -9.04 -2.39 37.84
CA VAL A 850 -8.33 -1.98 36.60
C VAL A 850 -8.28 -3.13 35.61
N ARG A 851 -8.08 -4.36 36.07
CA ARG A 851 -8.09 -5.56 35.23
C ARG A 851 -9.43 -5.75 34.52
N TRP A 852 -10.53 -5.67 35.25
CA TRP A 852 -11.87 -5.85 34.66
C TRP A 852 -12.29 -4.68 33.78
N ALA A 853 -11.96 -3.43 34.17
CA ALA A 853 -12.18 -2.26 33.33
C ALA A 853 -11.40 -2.34 32.00
N ALA A 854 -10.13 -2.76 32.05
CA ALA A 854 -9.32 -2.99 30.86
C ALA A 854 -9.89 -4.11 29.97
N THR A 855 -10.36 -5.21 30.58
CA THR A 855 -11.00 -6.31 29.85
C THR A 855 -12.29 -5.85 29.15
N LEU A 856 -13.11 -5.03 29.81
CA LEU A 856 -14.30 -4.45 29.19
C LEU A 856 -13.94 -3.54 28.02
N LEU A 857 -12.98 -2.63 28.21
CA LEU A 857 -12.52 -1.73 27.15
C LEU A 857 -11.96 -2.49 25.95
N LEU A 858 -11.15 -3.53 26.16
CA LEU A 858 -10.66 -4.36 25.07
C LEU A 858 -11.80 -5.08 24.35
N ASN A 859 -12.79 -5.62 25.06
CA ASN A 859 -13.93 -6.28 24.41
C ASN A 859 -14.79 -5.30 23.58
N LEU A 860 -14.95 -4.05 24.02
CA LEU A 860 -15.64 -3.01 23.25
C LEU A 860 -14.91 -2.67 21.94
N VAL A 861 -13.58 -2.74 21.96
CA VAL A 861 -12.73 -2.50 20.77
C VAL A 861 -12.27 -3.81 20.13
N ALA A 862 -12.93 -4.93 20.42
CA ALA A 862 -12.66 -6.19 19.75
C ALA A 862 -13.16 -6.12 18.29
N PRO A 863 -12.48 -6.74 17.32
CA PRO A 863 -12.92 -6.72 15.93
C PRO A 863 -14.38 -7.14 15.70
N PRO A 864 -14.91 -8.21 16.34
CA PRO A 864 -16.32 -8.56 16.22
C PRO A 864 -17.28 -7.49 16.81
N ALA A 865 -16.91 -6.87 17.93
CA ALA A 865 -17.73 -5.84 18.57
C ALA A 865 -17.79 -4.58 17.71
N VAL A 866 -16.65 -4.14 17.18
CA VAL A 866 -16.57 -2.99 16.27
C VAL A 866 -17.32 -3.27 14.97
N PHE A 867 -17.20 -4.47 14.41
CA PHE A 867 -17.95 -4.87 13.22
C PHE A 867 -19.47 -4.84 13.45
N ALA A 868 -19.95 -5.41 14.56
CA ALA A 868 -21.37 -5.38 14.92
C ALA A 868 -21.87 -3.94 15.17
N LEU A 869 -21.08 -3.12 15.85
CA LEU A 869 -21.40 -1.71 16.09
C LEU A 869 -21.45 -0.91 14.78
N ALA A 870 -20.51 -1.18 13.85
CA ALA A 870 -20.50 -0.54 12.54
C ALA A 870 -21.72 -0.93 11.70
N CYS A 871 -22.13 -2.19 11.73
CA CYS A 871 -23.36 -2.66 11.08
C CYS A 871 -24.59 -1.95 11.68
N ALA A 872 -24.68 -1.89 13.01
CA ALA A 872 -25.79 -1.24 13.71
C ALA A 872 -25.85 0.27 13.41
N ALA A 873 -24.70 0.96 13.45
CA ALA A 873 -24.59 2.39 13.16
C ALA A 873 -24.91 2.74 11.70
N SER A 874 -24.69 1.79 10.78
CA SER A 874 -24.97 1.96 9.34
C SER A 874 -26.33 1.42 8.93
N HIS A 875 -27.16 0.95 9.88
CA HIS A 875 -28.43 0.26 9.61
C HIS A 875 -28.32 -0.90 8.60
N LEU A 876 -27.15 -1.55 8.54
CA LEU A 876 -26.89 -2.65 7.62
C LEU A 876 -27.09 -4.00 8.33
N PRO A 877 -27.90 -4.93 7.79
CA PRO A 877 -28.04 -6.26 8.38
C PRO A 877 -26.68 -6.98 8.43
N LEU A 878 -26.39 -7.59 9.59
CA LEU A 878 -25.11 -8.28 9.82
C LEU A 878 -24.81 -9.35 8.76
N VAL A 879 -25.84 -10.08 8.32
CA VAL A 879 -25.72 -11.10 7.28
C VAL A 879 -25.25 -10.51 5.95
N ASP A 880 -25.72 -9.32 5.58
CA ASP A 880 -25.38 -8.68 4.32
C ASP A 880 -23.98 -8.09 4.37
N ALA A 881 -23.57 -7.54 5.52
CA ALA A 881 -22.21 -7.08 5.74
C ALA A 881 -21.19 -8.23 5.64
N LEU A 882 -21.45 -9.36 6.32
CA LEU A 882 -20.58 -10.55 6.27
C LEU A 882 -20.53 -11.17 4.87
N ARG A 883 -21.68 -11.25 4.20
CA ARG A 883 -21.78 -11.73 2.82
C ARG A 883 -20.99 -10.84 1.87
N THR A 884 -21.12 -9.52 1.98
CA THR A 884 -20.37 -8.56 1.17
C THR A 884 -18.88 -8.66 1.43
N ALA A 885 -18.46 -8.85 2.69
CA ALA A 885 -17.05 -9.04 3.03
C ALA A 885 -16.47 -10.31 2.40
N ALA A 886 -17.20 -11.42 2.44
CA ALA A 886 -16.77 -12.67 1.81
C ALA A 886 -16.78 -12.58 0.28
N PHE A 887 -17.81 -11.97 -0.30
CA PHE A 887 -17.87 -11.72 -1.74
C PHE A 887 -16.69 -10.84 -2.19
N GLY A 888 -16.40 -9.77 -1.45
CA GLY A 888 -15.28 -8.87 -1.74
C GLY A 888 -13.92 -9.57 -1.63
N TRP A 889 -13.74 -10.51 -0.70
CA TRP A 889 -12.52 -11.32 -0.62
C TRP A 889 -12.31 -12.18 -1.88
N HIS A 890 -13.36 -12.86 -2.35
CA HIS A 890 -13.26 -13.81 -3.47
C HIS A 890 -13.31 -13.15 -4.86
N VAL A 891 -14.05 -12.05 -5.00
CA VAL A 891 -14.30 -11.41 -6.31
C VAL A 891 -13.49 -10.14 -6.50
N TRP A 892 -13.45 -9.25 -5.51
CA TRP A 892 -12.75 -7.95 -5.63
C TRP A 892 -11.30 -7.99 -5.17
N GLY A 893 -10.85 -9.08 -4.55
CA GLY A 893 -9.54 -9.15 -3.90
C GLY A 893 -9.41 -8.19 -2.70
N MET A 894 -10.51 -7.98 -1.96
CA MET A 894 -10.56 -7.08 -0.81
C MET A 894 -9.73 -7.64 0.37
N TYR A 895 -8.66 -6.96 0.79
CA TYR A 895 -7.79 -7.44 1.87
C TYR A 895 -8.17 -6.93 3.27
N THR A 896 -9.25 -6.16 3.42
CA THR A 896 -9.71 -5.65 4.72
C THR A 896 -9.90 -6.77 5.75
N ALA A 897 -10.46 -7.91 5.33
CA ALA A 897 -10.62 -9.08 6.19
C ALA A 897 -9.28 -9.64 6.69
N VAL A 898 -8.22 -9.60 5.88
CA VAL A 898 -6.87 -10.03 6.28
C VAL A 898 -6.30 -9.11 7.35
N VAL A 899 -6.45 -7.79 7.20
CA VAL A 899 -6.00 -6.84 8.21
C VAL A 899 -6.76 -7.03 9.53
N VAL A 900 -8.08 -7.19 9.45
CA VAL A 900 -8.92 -7.39 10.64
C VAL A 900 -8.54 -8.68 11.37
N TRP A 901 -8.46 -9.81 10.66
CA TRP A 901 -8.29 -11.13 11.28
C TRP A 901 -6.84 -11.57 11.50
N CYS A 902 -5.91 -11.14 10.66
CA CYS A 902 -4.50 -11.55 10.74
C CYS A 902 -3.55 -10.48 11.30
N VAL A 903 -4.02 -9.24 11.51
CA VAL A 903 -3.20 -8.17 12.11
C VAL A 903 -3.81 -7.67 13.42
N TRP A 904 -5.06 -7.19 13.38
CA TRP A 904 -5.69 -6.58 14.54
C TRP A 904 -6.18 -7.60 15.58
N TRP A 905 -6.91 -8.63 15.15
CA TRP A 905 -7.46 -9.66 16.04
C TRP A 905 -6.39 -10.41 16.85
N PRO A 906 -5.25 -10.85 16.29
CA PRO A 906 -4.20 -11.51 17.07
C PRO A 906 -3.56 -10.59 18.11
N ALA A 907 -3.33 -9.31 17.75
CA ALA A 907 -2.80 -8.32 18.68
C ALA A 907 -3.77 -8.07 19.84
N TRP A 908 -5.07 -8.00 19.53
CA TRP A 908 -6.14 -7.92 20.51
C TRP A 908 -6.18 -9.14 21.44
N LEU A 909 -6.10 -10.36 20.90
CA LEU A 909 -6.10 -11.61 21.68
C LEU A 909 -4.93 -11.62 22.67
N VAL A 910 -3.72 -11.31 22.19
CA VAL A 910 -2.53 -11.21 23.05
C VAL A 910 -2.76 -10.16 24.13
N GLY A 911 -3.22 -8.95 23.79
CA GLY A 911 -3.51 -7.89 24.77
C GLY A 911 -4.49 -8.32 25.85
N SER A 912 -5.59 -8.97 25.45
CA SER A 912 -6.62 -9.46 26.37
C SER A 912 -6.10 -10.55 27.31
N VAL A 913 -5.29 -11.49 26.81
CA VAL A 913 -4.64 -12.52 27.65
C VAL A 913 -3.67 -11.88 28.65
N LEU A 914 -2.90 -10.88 28.22
CA LEU A 914 -1.94 -10.17 29.08
C LEU A 914 -2.62 -9.42 30.23
N VAL A 915 -3.80 -8.83 30.00
CA VAL A 915 -4.58 -8.16 31.06
C VAL A 915 -5.06 -9.17 32.10
N LEU A 916 -5.43 -10.38 31.67
CA LEU A 916 -5.93 -11.45 32.53
C LEU A 916 -4.83 -12.30 33.20
N GLY A 917 -3.57 -12.11 32.80
CA GLY A 917 -2.41 -12.85 33.29
C GLY A 917 -2.16 -12.71 34.79
N GLN A 918 -1.55 -13.74 35.39
CA GLN A 918 -1.11 -13.75 36.79
C GLN A 918 0.36 -14.19 36.80
N PRO A 919 1.32 -13.24 36.86
CA PRO A 919 2.74 -13.57 36.85
C PRO A 919 3.11 -14.38 38.09
N ARG A 920 4.06 -15.30 37.92
CA ARG A 920 4.71 -15.98 39.04
C ARG A 920 5.47 -14.94 39.86
N GLU A 921 5.13 -14.85 41.15
CA GLU A 921 5.89 -14.07 42.14
C GLU A 921 7.24 -14.72 42.45
#